data_AF-A0A1Y2FCT8-F1
#
_entry.id   AF-A0A1Y2FCT8-F1
#
_cell.length_a   1.000
_cell.length_b   1.000
_cell.length_c   1.000
_cell.angle_alpha   90.00
_cell.angle_beta   90.00
_cell.angle_gamma   90.00
#
_symmetry.space_group_name_H-M   'P 1'
#
loop_
_entity.id
_entity.type
_entity.pdbx_description
1 polymer ?
#
loop_
_entity_poly.entity_id
_entity_poly.type
_entity_poly.pdbx_seq_one_letter_code
_entity_poly.pdbx_strand_id
1 'polypeptide(L)'
;MDDIFKLPALPKNASKHKLEAPVMDVSSYKSVKLDGETSASSNGQDKGKGRATIEDASDDEDGPAGNSEDFAPGGDADYFEEEDEDGRFFGGGLNAVQKQVLNMMEGGEATEPGELTPVTVRRQLLALEKAIDENRRLRTKFPTDPTKFVDSEFTLLEALHALLLLSSAPALTYPILLDLSTPESLGDLLSHENTDVFIAVVELLEEWLDPEGLDDEDDDEGAEEGAQEKKVEATKALVDGLVTVGVVDLAVGGLDRLNEEEEEGRGGVFHTLGLLENLLTLTPTVATPLLAPTSPFLKYLVTRLAADKLPADRDQNRYYAAEMLSLVLSLPADGVEEGRKRLADESHVDTLLKVLSAYRRRDPSGADETEFMENVFDALCTSLHTPAVKTAFLEGEGIELMCLMLKEKKLSRTRAIKTLDHALQGQSGIALCEKFVELLGLKTLFSAFMGKSANKKSKASFSTATTHEDTEHLLSLLSSLLTSLSSDSPPRLRLLAKFVENDYEKVDRLIELREEVETRVEKAARETVAEEGEDVDEVDIYLGKLEGGLASLQLIDYVTAWICMEDDGVRDHIIMLLARKDRSLSDVIRVLAEYRDNIGDASEEPAVPVGEGAEMPVDEGTEKKEILGHLIEYLKSVD
;
A
#
# COMPACT_ATOMS: atom_id res chain seq x y z
N MET A 1 12.10 23.70 15.45
CA MET A 1 13.31 22.91 15.10
C MET A 1 13.17 21.44 15.51
N ASP A 2 11.97 20.94 15.83
CA ASP A 2 11.68 19.49 15.97
C ASP A 2 10.42 19.05 15.19
N ASP A 3 9.82 19.93 14.35
CA ASP A 3 8.61 19.63 13.55
C ASP A 3 8.88 19.43 12.04
N ILE A 4 10.15 19.43 11.62
CA ILE A 4 10.54 19.40 10.18
C ILE A 4 10.65 17.96 9.62
N PHE A 5 10.46 16.94 10.45
CA PHE A 5 10.58 15.52 10.06
C PHE A 5 9.22 14.80 10.00
N LYS A 6 8.17 15.47 9.51
CA LYS A 6 7.01 14.70 9.03
C LYS A 6 7.43 13.98 7.75
N LEU A 7 7.82 12.71 7.95
CA LEU A 7 7.95 11.67 6.94
C LEU A 7 6.80 11.79 5.92
N PRO A 8 7.03 11.43 4.64
CA PRO A 8 5.93 11.29 3.69
C PRO A 8 4.86 10.43 4.33
N ALA A 9 3.61 10.92 4.35
CA ALA A 9 2.50 10.11 4.82
C ALA A 9 2.54 8.78 4.07
N LEU A 10 2.58 7.66 4.81
CA LEU A 10 2.28 6.33 4.28
C LEU A 10 1.09 6.46 3.31
N PRO A 11 1.11 5.77 2.15
CA PRO A 11 0.00 5.85 1.21
C PRO A 11 -1.31 5.66 1.98
N LYS A 12 -2.23 6.62 1.89
CA LYS A 12 -3.49 6.68 2.68
C LYS A 12 -4.42 5.46 2.50
N ASN A 13 -4.01 4.51 1.66
CA ASN A 13 -4.69 3.24 1.40
C ASN A 13 -4.16 2.07 2.24
N ALA A 14 -2.93 2.13 2.78
CA ALA A 14 -2.32 1.00 3.49
C ALA A 14 -3.04 0.60 4.80
N SER A 15 -3.95 1.44 5.33
CA SER A 15 -4.62 1.17 6.61
C SER A 15 -6.15 1.15 6.55
N LYS A 16 -6.77 1.27 5.37
CA LYS A 16 -8.24 1.45 5.29
C LYS A 16 -9.04 0.21 4.95
N HIS A 17 -8.41 -0.88 4.52
CA HIS A 17 -9.08 -2.15 4.30
C HIS A 17 -8.13 -3.32 4.65
N LYS A 18 -8.07 -3.68 5.93
CA LYS A 18 -7.44 -4.94 6.37
C LYS A 18 -8.21 -6.07 5.69
N LEU A 19 -7.59 -6.73 4.71
CA LEU A 19 -8.16 -7.91 4.06
C LEU A 19 -8.48 -8.95 5.16
N GLU A 20 -9.73 -9.40 5.29
CA GLU A 20 -10.10 -10.31 6.38
C GLU A 20 -9.51 -11.71 6.14
N ALA A 21 -8.76 -12.25 7.08
CA ALA A 21 -8.15 -13.58 6.98
C ALA A 21 -9.19 -14.64 6.49
N PRO A 22 -8.78 -15.61 5.64
CA PRO A 22 -9.69 -16.67 5.20
C PRO A 22 -10.36 -17.38 6.39
N VAL A 23 -11.70 -17.35 6.45
CA VAL A 23 -12.47 -17.90 7.56
C VAL A 23 -12.44 -19.43 7.56
N MET A 24 -11.88 -20.04 8.62
CA MET A 24 -11.89 -21.49 8.83
C MET A 24 -13.30 -22.09 8.86
N ASP A 25 -13.62 -23.02 7.95
CA ASP A 25 -14.83 -23.86 8.05
C ASP A 25 -14.64 -25.01 9.07
N VAL A 26 -15.02 -24.71 10.32
CA VAL A 26 -14.96 -25.62 11.48
C VAL A 26 -15.89 -26.84 11.35
N SER A 27 -16.73 -26.93 10.32
CA SER A 27 -17.60 -28.09 10.09
C SER A 27 -16.84 -29.35 9.66
N SER A 28 -15.62 -29.19 9.13
CA SER A 28 -14.75 -30.26 8.63
C SER A 28 -14.16 -31.16 9.73
N TYR A 29 -14.00 -30.65 10.95
CA TYR A 29 -13.41 -31.38 12.09
C TYR A 29 -14.42 -32.23 12.89
N LYS A 30 -15.74 -32.11 12.65
CA LYS A 30 -16.77 -32.88 13.38
C LYS A 30 -17.03 -34.28 12.83
N SER A 31 -16.46 -34.69 11.70
CA SER A 31 -16.78 -35.98 11.06
C SER A 31 -15.83 -37.14 11.37
N VAL A 32 -14.91 -37.02 12.32
CA VAL A 32 -14.07 -38.17 12.76
C VAL A 32 -14.53 -38.68 14.13
N LYS A 33 -15.74 -39.26 14.17
CA LYS A 33 -16.15 -40.17 15.25
C LYS A 33 -16.79 -41.44 14.66
N LEU A 34 -15.99 -42.50 14.68
CA LEU A 34 -16.33 -43.93 14.85
C LEU A 34 -17.71 -44.39 14.37
N ASP A 35 -17.77 -44.98 13.17
CA ASP A 35 -18.87 -45.89 12.80
C ASP A 35 -18.37 -47.33 12.69
N GLY A 36 -18.80 -48.13 13.68
CA GLY A 36 -18.82 -49.59 13.61
C GLY A 36 -19.96 -50.07 12.71
N GLU A 37 -19.72 -51.19 12.06
CA GLU A 37 -20.57 -51.86 11.06
C GLU A 37 -22.07 -51.90 11.40
N THR A 38 -22.93 -51.58 10.43
CA THR A 38 -23.84 -52.58 9.82
C THR A 38 -24.57 -52.03 8.59
N SER A 39 -24.52 -52.82 7.54
CA SER A 39 -25.12 -52.68 6.22
C SER A 39 -26.65 -52.77 6.19
N ALA A 40 -27.32 -51.90 5.42
CA ALA A 40 -28.48 -52.26 4.59
C ALA A 40 -28.84 -51.16 3.56
N SER A 41 -28.88 -51.57 2.29
CA SER A 41 -29.23 -50.80 1.09
C SER A 41 -30.72 -50.39 1.02
N SER A 42 -31.05 -49.26 0.38
CA SER A 42 -31.78 -49.20 -0.91
C SER A 42 -32.49 -47.86 -1.21
N ASN A 43 -32.16 -47.28 -2.38
CA ASN A 43 -32.98 -46.61 -3.41
C ASN A 43 -34.24 -45.76 -3.09
N GLY A 44 -34.33 -44.62 -3.80
CA GLY A 44 -35.60 -44.02 -4.28
C GLY A 44 -35.62 -42.48 -4.17
N GLN A 45 -35.08 -41.71 -5.13
CA GLN A 45 -35.72 -41.23 -6.37
C GLN A 45 -36.93 -40.27 -6.19
N ASP A 46 -36.71 -39.05 -6.70
CA ASP A 46 -37.65 -38.23 -7.50
C ASP A 46 -38.47 -37.08 -6.85
N LYS A 47 -38.18 -35.88 -7.38
CA LYS A 47 -39.07 -34.76 -7.80
C LYS A 47 -40.10 -34.16 -6.82
N GLY A 48 -39.87 -32.86 -6.54
CA GLY A 48 -40.50 -31.82 -7.37
C GLY A 48 -41.59 -30.93 -6.73
N LYS A 49 -41.31 -29.62 -6.79
CA LYS A 49 -42.25 -28.49 -7.00
C LYS A 49 -43.36 -28.23 -5.96
N GLY A 50 -43.05 -27.29 -5.07
CA GLY A 50 -43.70 -26.00 -4.83
C GLY A 50 -45.22 -25.84 -4.89
N ARG A 51 -45.79 -25.20 -3.86
CA ARG A 51 -46.57 -23.96 -3.98
C ARG A 51 -46.90 -23.39 -2.60
N ALA A 52 -46.81 -22.06 -2.51
CA ALA A 52 -47.31 -21.25 -1.42
C ALA A 52 -48.84 -21.21 -1.38
N THR A 53 -49.40 -21.11 -0.18
CA THR A 53 -50.73 -20.57 0.11
C THR A 53 -50.69 -19.82 1.45
N ILE A 54 -51.15 -18.57 1.40
CA ILE A 54 -51.51 -17.70 2.51
C ILE A 54 -52.98 -17.99 2.84
N GLU A 55 -53.35 -18.02 4.13
CA GLU A 55 -54.70 -17.68 4.56
C GLU A 55 -54.73 -17.21 6.03
N ASP A 56 -55.65 -16.27 6.26
CA ASP A 56 -55.80 -15.31 7.35
C ASP A 56 -56.44 -15.83 8.65
N ALA A 57 -56.08 -15.14 9.74
CA ALA A 57 -56.89 -14.61 10.86
C ALA A 57 -57.94 -15.47 11.60
N SER A 58 -57.84 -15.48 12.94
CA SER A 58 -58.96 -15.16 13.86
C SER A 58 -58.51 -14.99 15.32
N ASP A 59 -59.04 -13.94 15.96
CA ASP A 59 -59.03 -13.62 17.40
C ASP A 59 -59.78 -14.67 18.26
N ASP A 60 -59.34 -14.90 19.50
CA ASP A 60 -60.05 -14.50 20.74
C ASP A 60 -59.54 -15.24 22.02
N GLU A 61 -59.31 -14.41 23.06
CA GLU A 61 -59.42 -14.59 24.53
C GLU A 61 -59.06 -15.91 25.25
N ASP A 62 -58.09 -15.84 26.18
CA ASP A 62 -58.23 -16.05 27.65
C ASP A 62 -56.92 -16.56 28.31
N GLY A 63 -56.39 -15.81 29.30
CA GLY A 63 -55.32 -16.28 30.20
C GLY A 63 -55.88 -17.21 31.31
N PRO A 64 -55.04 -17.98 32.05
CA PRO A 64 -54.08 -17.34 32.97
C PRO A 64 -52.75 -18.10 33.27
N ALA A 65 -51.73 -17.31 33.64
CA ALA A 65 -50.60 -17.56 34.56
C ALA A 65 -49.93 -18.96 34.65
N GLY A 66 -48.66 -19.04 34.25
CA GLY A 66 -47.72 -20.06 34.75
C GLY A 66 -46.39 -20.16 34.00
N ASN A 67 -45.31 -19.82 34.69
CA ASN A 67 -43.89 -20.06 34.40
C ASN A 67 -43.19 -19.27 33.27
N SER A 68 -42.35 -18.35 33.74
CA SER A 68 -41.08 -17.94 33.15
C SER A 68 -40.15 -19.12 32.87
N GLU A 69 -39.69 -19.24 31.63
CA GLU A 69 -38.34 -19.64 31.16
C GLU A 69 -38.44 -20.00 29.67
N ASP A 70 -37.41 -19.62 28.90
CA ASP A 70 -37.23 -19.74 27.44
C ASP A 70 -37.75 -18.58 26.55
N PHE A 71 -37.04 -17.44 26.64
CA PHE A 71 -37.03 -16.40 25.60
C PHE A 71 -35.58 -16.17 25.14
N ALA A 72 -35.07 -17.05 24.28
CA ALA A 72 -33.95 -16.92 23.32
C ALA A 72 -33.33 -18.32 23.05
N PRO A 73 -33.19 -18.77 21.79
CA PRO A 73 -32.41 -19.98 21.52
C PRO A 73 -30.93 -19.68 21.80
N GLY A 74 -30.37 -20.27 22.86
CA GLY A 74 -28.93 -20.21 23.15
C GLY A 74 -28.48 -19.25 24.25
N GLY A 75 -29.38 -18.52 24.93
CA GLY A 75 -29.00 -17.67 26.06
C GLY A 75 -28.14 -16.46 25.68
N ASP A 76 -28.21 -16.03 24.43
CA ASP A 76 -27.47 -14.91 23.89
C ASP A 76 -28.16 -13.58 24.28
N ALA A 77 -27.44 -12.70 24.96
CA ALA A 77 -27.96 -11.41 25.43
C ALA A 77 -27.99 -10.34 24.33
N ASP A 78 -27.34 -10.59 23.18
CA ASP A 78 -27.08 -9.61 22.13
C ASP A 78 -28.07 -9.72 20.95
N TYR A 79 -29.19 -10.42 21.12
CA TYR A 79 -30.14 -10.69 20.03
C TYR A 79 -30.91 -9.44 19.54
N PHE A 80 -30.79 -8.30 20.23
CA PHE A 80 -31.36 -7.02 19.80
C PHE A 80 -30.44 -5.85 20.19
N GLU A 81 -29.46 -5.54 19.36
CA GLU A 81 -28.90 -4.18 19.31
C GLU A 81 -29.17 -3.58 17.94
N GLU A 82 -29.89 -2.45 17.95
CA GLU A 82 -30.26 -1.67 16.78
C GLU A 82 -29.03 -0.88 16.28
N GLU A 83 -28.81 -0.88 14.96
CA GLU A 83 -27.79 -0.09 14.28
C GLU A 83 -28.10 1.41 14.43
N ASP A 84 -27.30 2.15 15.20
CA ASP A 84 -27.33 3.61 15.18
C ASP A 84 -26.55 4.17 13.96
N GLU A 85 -27.11 5.23 13.36
CA GLU A 85 -26.77 5.84 12.07
C GLU A 85 -25.37 6.51 11.97
N ASP A 86 -24.48 6.29 12.94
CA ASP A 86 -23.12 6.86 13.01
C ASP A 86 -22.00 5.80 13.10
N GLY A 87 -22.27 4.51 12.88
CA GLY A 87 -21.25 3.48 12.61
C GLY A 87 -20.18 3.28 13.70
N ARG A 88 -20.42 3.76 14.93
CA ARG A 88 -19.55 3.51 16.07
C ARG A 88 -19.81 2.12 16.61
N PHE A 89 -18.98 1.17 16.18
CA PHE A 89 -18.90 -0.17 16.72
C PHE A 89 -18.43 -0.11 18.18
N PHE A 90 -19.36 -0.13 19.14
CA PHE A 90 -19.06 -0.39 20.55
C PHE A 90 -19.10 -1.91 20.80
N GLY A 91 -18.20 -2.64 20.15
CA GLY A 91 -17.91 -4.03 20.52
C GLY A 91 -16.74 -4.02 21.49
N GLY A 92 -16.98 -4.38 22.76
CA GLY A 92 -15.92 -4.51 23.77
C GLY A 92 -14.71 -5.24 23.20
N GLY A 93 -13.50 -4.67 23.43
CA GLY A 93 -12.23 -4.92 22.75
C GLY A 93 -11.66 -6.34 22.84
N LEU A 94 -12.50 -7.34 22.58
CA LEU A 94 -12.14 -8.73 22.42
C LEU A 94 -12.51 -9.16 21.00
N ASN A 95 -11.50 -9.47 20.19
CA ASN A 95 -11.70 -9.97 18.82
C ASN A 95 -12.34 -11.37 18.83
N ALA A 96 -12.81 -11.85 17.67
CA ALA A 96 -13.52 -13.14 17.57
C ALA A 96 -12.67 -14.32 18.07
N VAL A 97 -11.36 -14.24 17.91
CA VAL A 97 -10.39 -15.24 18.41
C VAL A 97 -10.32 -15.19 19.93
N GLN A 98 -10.25 -14.01 20.54
CA GLN A 98 -10.24 -13.82 21.99
C GLN A 98 -11.57 -14.28 22.63
N LYS A 99 -12.72 -14.06 21.97
CA LYS A 99 -14.02 -14.61 22.39
C LYS A 99 -14.06 -16.14 22.30
N GLN A 100 -13.48 -16.72 21.26
CA GLN A 100 -13.38 -18.17 21.09
C GLN A 100 -12.41 -18.81 22.10
N VAL A 101 -11.31 -18.13 22.42
CA VAL A 101 -10.36 -18.50 23.49
C VAL A 101 -11.05 -18.46 24.85
N LEU A 102 -11.85 -17.43 25.14
CA LEU A 102 -12.63 -17.33 26.37
C LEU A 102 -13.61 -18.51 26.51
N ASN A 103 -14.31 -18.85 25.43
CA ASN A 103 -15.26 -19.96 25.38
C ASN A 103 -14.58 -21.35 25.44
N MET A 104 -13.36 -21.50 24.91
CA MET A 104 -12.57 -22.73 25.05
C MET A 104 -11.97 -22.88 26.45
N MET A 105 -11.59 -21.77 27.11
CA MET A 105 -11.12 -21.75 28.49
C MET A 105 -12.23 -22.05 29.50
N GLU A 106 -13.49 -21.77 29.19
CA GLU A 106 -14.65 -22.13 30.04
C GLU A 106 -14.92 -23.65 30.09
N GLY A 107 -14.46 -24.42 29.11
CA GLY A 107 -14.69 -25.87 29.01
C GLY A 107 -13.77 -26.75 29.87
N GLY A 108 -12.66 -26.21 30.37
CA GLY A 108 -11.73 -26.88 31.29
C GLY A 108 -11.68 -26.14 32.62
N GLU A 109 -11.79 -26.84 33.76
CA GLU A 109 -11.84 -26.30 35.13
C GLU A 109 -11.20 -24.89 35.27
N ALA A 110 -12.03 -23.86 35.11
CA ALA A 110 -11.58 -22.48 35.06
C ALA A 110 -11.08 -22.05 36.45
N THR A 111 -9.78 -21.78 36.51
CA THR A 111 -9.30 -20.71 37.38
C THR A 111 -9.79 -19.43 36.72
N GLU A 112 -10.50 -18.55 37.42
CA GLU A 112 -10.87 -17.22 36.91
C GLU A 112 -9.69 -16.59 36.14
N PRO A 113 -9.92 -15.80 35.08
CA PRO A 113 -8.85 -15.12 34.35
C PRO A 113 -8.10 -14.24 35.34
N GLY A 114 -7.03 -14.80 35.89
CA GLY A 114 -6.21 -14.14 36.88
C GLY A 114 -5.54 -12.98 36.19
N GLU A 115 -5.65 -11.80 36.80
CA GLU A 115 -4.91 -10.60 36.45
C GLU A 115 -3.48 -10.97 35.97
N LEU A 116 -3.08 -10.40 34.82
CA LEU A 116 -1.75 -10.60 34.27
C LEU A 116 -0.72 -10.07 35.26
N THR A 117 0.00 -10.99 35.92
CA THR A 117 1.05 -10.67 36.88
C THR A 117 2.38 -11.24 36.37
N PRO A 118 3.53 -10.70 36.80
CA PRO A 118 4.83 -11.27 36.44
C PRO A 118 4.94 -12.78 36.73
N VAL A 119 4.26 -13.27 37.77
CA VAL A 119 4.28 -14.69 38.17
C VAL A 119 3.47 -15.55 37.20
N THR A 120 2.29 -15.09 36.76
CA THR A 120 1.46 -15.84 35.81
C THR A 120 2.12 -15.90 34.44
N VAL A 121 2.71 -14.79 33.98
CA VAL A 121 3.48 -14.72 32.72
C VAL A 121 4.67 -15.69 32.76
N ARG A 122 5.53 -15.62 33.78
CA ARG A 122 6.68 -16.54 33.91
C ARG A 122 6.26 -18.01 33.98
N ARG A 123 5.08 -18.30 34.56
CA ARG A 123 4.52 -19.66 34.60
C ARG A 123 4.07 -20.13 33.22
N GLN A 124 3.42 -19.28 32.43
CA GLN A 124 3.01 -19.61 31.05
C GLN A 124 4.23 -19.85 30.15
N LEU A 125 5.25 -19.00 30.24
CA LEU A 125 6.49 -19.16 29.48
C LEU A 125 7.25 -20.44 29.87
N LEU A 126 7.30 -20.77 31.17
CA LEU A 126 7.86 -22.05 31.61
C LEU A 126 7.05 -23.27 31.13
N ALA A 127 5.74 -23.12 30.93
CA ALA A 127 4.90 -24.17 30.36
C ALA A 127 5.21 -24.37 28.87
N LEU A 128 5.40 -23.28 28.11
CA LEU A 128 5.88 -23.34 26.74
C LEU A 128 7.22 -24.08 26.64
N GLU A 129 8.22 -23.67 27.42
CA GLU A 129 9.55 -24.30 27.40
C GLU A 129 9.50 -25.82 27.69
N LYS A 130 8.67 -26.23 28.66
CA LYS A 130 8.45 -27.66 28.93
C LYS A 130 7.79 -28.40 27.78
N ALA A 131 6.84 -27.77 27.09
CA ALA A 131 6.17 -28.35 25.94
C ALA A 131 7.14 -28.49 24.76
N ILE A 132 7.98 -27.48 24.50
CA ILE A 132 9.06 -27.51 23.49
C ILE A 132 10.01 -28.67 23.78
N ASP A 133 10.52 -28.76 25.01
CA ASP A 133 11.48 -29.81 25.41
C ASP A 133 10.89 -31.22 25.27
N GLU A 134 9.65 -31.42 25.73
CA GLU A 134 8.99 -32.72 25.66
C GLU A 134 8.71 -33.12 24.20
N ASN A 135 8.24 -32.19 23.37
CA ASN A 135 8.03 -32.41 21.95
C ASN A 135 9.34 -32.79 21.26
N ARG A 136 10.40 -31.99 21.43
CA ARG A 136 11.73 -32.24 20.88
C ARG A 136 12.29 -33.59 21.32
N ARG A 137 12.10 -33.94 22.59
CA ARG A 137 12.53 -35.24 23.15
C ARG A 137 11.79 -36.40 22.49
N LEU A 138 10.48 -36.29 22.29
CA LEU A 138 9.68 -37.34 21.65
C LEU A 138 9.97 -37.48 20.15
N ARG A 139 10.13 -36.37 19.41
CA ARG A 139 10.59 -36.39 18.01
C ARG A 139 11.96 -37.04 17.85
N THR A 140 12.90 -36.70 18.74
CA THR A 140 14.24 -37.31 18.73
C THR A 140 14.19 -38.81 19.02
N LYS A 141 13.28 -39.23 19.93
CA LYS A 141 13.12 -40.64 20.32
C LYS A 141 12.38 -41.46 19.27
N PHE A 142 11.43 -40.85 18.55
CA PHE A 142 10.58 -41.50 17.56
C PHE A 142 10.55 -40.75 16.22
N PRO A 143 11.69 -40.62 15.49
CA PRO A 143 11.77 -39.76 14.30
C PRO A 143 10.85 -40.16 13.14
N THR A 144 10.45 -41.43 13.08
CA THR A 144 9.67 -41.99 11.96
C THR A 144 8.25 -42.38 12.36
N ASP A 145 7.81 -42.08 13.58
CA ASP A 145 6.48 -42.47 14.09
C ASP A 145 5.74 -41.25 14.68
N PRO A 146 5.04 -40.48 13.82
CA PRO A 146 4.28 -39.30 14.23
C PRO A 146 3.27 -39.58 15.35
N THR A 147 2.68 -40.77 15.37
CA THR A 147 1.67 -41.15 16.37
C THR A 147 2.19 -41.11 17.82
N LYS A 148 3.50 -41.06 18.03
CA LYS A 148 4.13 -41.00 19.35
C LYS A 148 4.40 -39.60 19.88
N PHE A 149 4.27 -38.57 19.04
CA PHE A 149 4.53 -37.19 19.43
C PHE A 149 3.38 -36.22 19.09
N VAL A 150 2.33 -36.66 18.39
CA VAL A 150 1.14 -35.83 18.10
C VAL A 150 0.52 -35.23 19.36
N ASP A 151 0.36 -36.00 20.45
CA ASP A 151 -0.20 -35.46 21.71
C ASP A 151 0.68 -34.35 22.31
N SER A 152 2.00 -34.47 22.14
CA SER A 152 2.95 -33.42 22.58
C SER A 152 3.00 -32.22 21.63
N GLU A 153 2.67 -32.39 20.34
CA GLU A 153 2.48 -31.27 19.41
C GLU A 153 1.22 -30.50 19.77
N PHE A 154 0.12 -31.19 20.08
CA PHE A 154 -1.11 -30.55 20.53
C PHE A 154 -0.88 -29.73 21.82
N THR A 155 -0.17 -30.31 22.80
CA THR A 155 0.20 -29.58 24.03
C THR A 155 1.07 -28.35 23.75
N LEU A 156 1.96 -28.43 22.76
CA LEU A 156 2.79 -27.29 22.34
C LEU A 156 1.94 -26.18 21.68
N LEU A 157 1.00 -26.55 20.82
CA LEU A 157 0.07 -25.59 20.19
C LEU A 157 -0.82 -24.91 21.24
N GLU A 158 -1.38 -25.65 22.20
CA GLU A 158 -2.13 -25.08 23.31
C GLU A 158 -1.29 -24.10 24.14
N ALA A 159 -0.02 -24.45 24.39
CA ALA A 159 0.90 -23.58 25.11
C ALA A 159 1.21 -22.29 24.33
N LEU A 160 1.33 -22.36 22.99
CA LEU A 160 1.50 -21.19 22.13
C LEU A 160 0.25 -20.29 22.13
N HIS A 161 -0.94 -20.87 21.93
CA HIS A 161 -2.18 -20.10 21.92
C HIS A 161 -2.47 -19.42 23.26
N ALA A 162 -2.11 -20.04 24.39
CA ALA A 162 -2.24 -19.43 25.71
C ALA A 162 -1.42 -18.14 25.89
N LEU A 163 -0.42 -17.91 25.03
CA LEU A 163 0.43 -16.72 25.06
C LEU A 163 -0.13 -15.54 24.24
N LEU A 164 -1.19 -15.73 23.45
CA LEU A 164 -1.84 -14.63 22.71
C LEU A 164 -2.28 -13.52 23.66
N LEU A 165 -2.79 -13.87 24.84
CA LEU A 165 -3.23 -12.90 25.86
C LEU A 165 -2.11 -11.96 26.34
N LEU A 166 -0.83 -12.28 26.10
CA LEU A 166 0.27 -11.42 26.50
C LEU A 166 0.34 -10.09 25.72
N SER A 167 -0.31 -9.99 24.55
CA SER A 167 -0.44 -8.73 23.79
C SER A 167 -1.26 -7.66 24.55
N SER A 168 -2.12 -8.06 25.48
CA SER A 168 -2.97 -7.13 26.25
C SER A 168 -2.23 -6.26 27.27
N ALA A 169 -0.98 -6.60 27.62
CA ALA A 169 -0.18 -5.81 28.57
C ALA A 169 1.32 -5.73 28.18
N PRO A 170 1.68 -5.16 27.01
CA PRO A 170 3.04 -5.23 26.45
C PRO A 170 4.12 -4.67 27.38
N ALA A 171 3.83 -3.57 28.08
CA ALA A 171 4.76 -2.92 29.00
C ALA A 171 5.18 -3.83 30.18
N LEU A 172 4.34 -4.80 30.55
CA LEU A 172 4.63 -5.79 31.60
C LEU A 172 5.21 -7.09 31.01
N THR A 173 4.61 -7.58 29.92
CA THR A 173 4.87 -8.92 29.41
C THR A 173 6.17 -9.00 28.61
N TYR A 174 6.44 -8.04 27.72
CA TYR A 174 7.55 -8.12 26.77
C TYR A 174 8.94 -8.06 27.41
N PRO A 175 9.18 -7.23 28.46
CA PRO A 175 10.44 -7.29 29.20
C PRO A 175 10.70 -8.68 29.80
N ILE A 176 9.66 -9.38 30.26
CA ILE A 176 9.78 -10.73 30.82
C ILE A 176 10.10 -11.76 29.73
N LEU A 177 9.56 -11.60 28.51
CA LEU A 177 9.89 -12.43 27.35
C LEU A 177 11.38 -12.33 27.02
N LEU A 178 11.91 -11.11 26.99
CA LEU A 178 13.32 -10.82 26.71
C LEU A 178 14.24 -11.39 27.82
N ASP A 179 13.88 -11.20 29.09
CA ASP A 179 14.62 -11.75 30.25
C ASP A 179 14.77 -13.27 30.19
N LEU A 180 13.79 -13.96 29.60
CA LEU A 180 13.71 -15.41 29.54
C LEU A 180 14.16 -15.98 28.18
N SER A 181 14.72 -15.16 27.29
CA SER A 181 15.13 -15.59 25.95
C SER A 181 14.01 -16.30 25.17
N THR A 182 12.77 -15.84 25.34
CA THR A 182 11.62 -16.36 24.60
C THR A 182 11.73 -16.12 23.08
N PRO A 183 12.26 -14.97 22.60
CA PRO A 183 12.48 -14.77 21.16
C PRO A 183 13.32 -15.88 20.51
N GLU A 184 14.35 -16.37 21.19
CA GLU A 184 15.19 -17.47 20.72
C GLU A 184 14.40 -18.77 20.58
N SER A 185 13.58 -19.11 21.58
CA SER A 185 12.69 -20.27 21.53
C SER A 185 11.66 -20.18 20.40
N LEU A 186 11.06 -19.01 20.19
CA LEU A 186 10.10 -18.78 19.09
C LEU A 186 10.80 -18.84 17.72
N GLY A 187 12.01 -18.30 17.60
CA GLY A 187 12.82 -18.42 16.39
C GLY A 187 13.13 -19.88 16.02
N ASP A 188 13.49 -20.71 17.01
CA ASP A 188 13.69 -22.15 16.80
C ASP A 188 12.39 -22.84 16.32
N LEU A 189 11.23 -22.44 16.85
CA LEU A 189 9.93 -22.98 16.45
C LEU A 189 9.48 -22.55 15.04
N LEU A 190 9.92 -21.39 14.52
CA LEU A 190 9.67 -21.04 13.11
C LEU A 190 10.36 -22.02 12.13
N SER A 191 11.42 -22.69 12.55
CA SER A 191 12.06 -23.75 11.76
C SER A 191 11.44 -25.14 11.97
N HIS A 192 10.34 -25.25 12.71
CA HIS A 192 9.77 -26.53 13.10
C HIS A 192 9.20 -27.33 11.92
N GLU A 193 9.37 -28.66 11.89
CA GLU A 193 8.97 -29.52 10.77
C GLU A 193 7.45 -29.57 10.53
N ASN A 194 6.63 -29.43 11.59
CA ASN A 194 5.18 -29.26 11.45
C ASN A 194 4.85 -27.80 11.11
N THR A 195 4.14 -27.58 10.00
CA THR A 195 3.67 -26.25 9.55
C THR A 195 2.69 -25.61 10.51
N ASP A 196 1.90 -26.40 11.24
CA ASP A 196 0.90 -25.86 12.17
C ASP A 196 1.57 -25.11 13.33
N VAL A 197 2.71 -25.64 13.81
CA VAL A 197 3.53 -24.98 14.83
C VAL A 197 4.15 -23.69 14.28
N PHE A 198 4.59 -23.70 13.01
CA PHE A 198 5.07 -22.48 12.35
C PHE A 198 3.97 -21.42 12.28
N ILE A 199 2.77 -21.81 11.81
CA ILE A 199 1.61 -20.91 11.68
C ILE A 199 1.22 -20.34 13.05
N ALA A 200 1.12 -21.18 14.09
CA ALA A 200 0.79 -20.73 15.44
C ALA A 200 1.82 -19.73 16.02
N VAL A 201 3.11 -19.89 15.71
CA VAL A 201 4.13 -18.91 16.12
C VAL A 201 4.00 -17.61 15.32
N VAL A 202 3.72 -17.70 14.01
CA VAL A 202 3.50 -16.51 13.18
C VAL A 202 2.29 -15.72 13.66
N GLU A 203 1.15 -16.36 13.90
CA GLU A 203 -0.06 -15.73 14.44
C GLU A 203 0.20 -15.08 15.81
N LEU A 204 0.94 -15.76 16.69
CA LEU A 204 1.33 -15.23 17.98
C LEU A 204 2.17 -13.95 17.84
N LEU A 205 3.16 -13.96 16.96
CA LEU A 205 4.04 -12.83 16.73
C LEU A 205 3.32 -11.68 16.01
N GLU A 206 2.42 -11.99 15.09
CA GLU A 206 1.60 -11.00 14.39
C GLU A 206 0.73 -10.22 15.39
N GLU A 207 0.03 -10.93 16.27
CA GLU A 207 -0.80 -10.34 17.33
C GLU A 207 0.04 -9.51 18.33
N TRP A 208 1.22 -9.98 18.71
CA TRP A 208 2.10 -9.25 19.63
C TRP A 208 2.68 -7.96 19.02
N LEU A 209 2.79 -7.92 17.70
CA LEU A 209 3.42 -6.83 16.98
C LEU A 209 2.40 -5.98 16.21
N ASP A 210 1.09 -6.12 16.49
CA ASP A 210 0.06 -5.29 15.85
C ASP A 210 0.27 -3.81 16.20
N PRO A 211 0.59 -2.94 15.23
CA PRO A 211 0.75 -1.50 15.46
C PRO A 211 -0.54 -0.82 15.92
N GLU A 212 -1.72 -1.34 15.53
CA GLU A 212 -3.02 -0.75 15.93
C GLU A 212 -3.19 -0.83 17.45
N GLY A 213 -2.73 -1.93 18.04
CA GLY A 213 -2.69 -2.09 19.49
C GLY A 213 -1.68 -1.19 20.18
N LEU A 214 -0.96 -0.30 19.48
CA LEU A 214 -0.19 0.76 20.13
C LEU A 214 -1.02 2.03 20.26
N ASP A 215 -1.91 2.36 19.34
CA ASP A 215 -2.61 3.64 19.27
C ASP A 215 -3.86 3.74 20.15
N ASP A 216 -4.04 2.81 21.09
CA ASP A 216 -5.09 2.88 22.11
C ASP A 216 -4.90 4.17 22.93
N GLU A 217 -5.59 5.23 22.54
CA GLU A 217 -5.98 6.33 23.43
C GLU A 217 -6.92 5.72 24.46
N ASP A 218 -6.36 4.98 25.42
CA ASP A 218 -7.04 4.70 26.68
C ASP A 218 -7.21 6.05 27.37
N ASP A 219 -8.26 6.78 26.97
CA ASP A 219 -8.95 7.90 27.61
C ASP A 219 -9.53 7.47 28.98
N ASP A 220 -8.93 6.48 29.62
CA ASP A 220 -9.28 6.09 30.96
C ASP A 220 -8.73 7.18 31.89
N GLU A 221 -9.62 7.89 32.59
CA GLU A 221 -9.35 9.03 33.49
C GLU A 221 -8.40 8.69 34.68
N GLY A 222 -7.62 7.61 34.60
CA GLY A 222 -6.64 7.14 35.56
C GLY A 222 -5.38 6.48 34.98
N ALA A 223 -5.13 6.51 33.66
CA ALA A 223 -3.88 5.98 33.09
C ALA A 223 -2.65 6.72 33.64
N GLU A 224 -1.61 5.99 34.05
CA GLU A 224 -0.36 6.59 34.53
C GLU A 224 0.31 7.42 33.41
N GLU A 225 0.73 8.65 33.71
CA GLU A 225 1.57 9.45 32.81
C GLU A 225 2.77 8.59 32.31
N GLY A 226 2.85 8.37 31.00
CA GLY A 226 3.90 7.57 30.36
C GLY A 226 3.62 6.07 30.19
N ALA A 227 2.40 5.58 30.45
CA ALA A 227 2.03 4.19 30.16
C ALA A 227 2.20 3.84 28.67
N GLN A 228 1.80 4.77 27.79
CA GLN A 228 1.92 4.64 26.35
C GLN A 228 3.39 4.58 25.89
N GLU A 229 4.25 5.46 26.41
CA GLU A 229 5.68 5.45 26.10
C GLU A 229 6.33 4.12 26.50
N LYS A 230 5.97 3.56 27.65
CA LYS A 230 6.45 2.24 28.10
C LYS A 230 5.99 1.10 27.18
N LYS A 231 4.75 1.17 26.65
CA LYS A 231 4.20 0.20 25.70
C LYS A 231 5.03 0.20 24.41
N VAL A 232 5.24 1.39 23.84
CA VAL A 232 6.05 1.58 22.63
C VAL A 232 7.50 1.14 22.84
N GLU A 233 8.12 1.50 23.97
CA GLU A 233 9.49 1.07 24.29
C GLU A 233 9.61 -0.45 24.42
N ALA A 234 8.65 -1.09 25.09
CA ALA A 234 8.61 -2.54 25.26
C ALA A 234 8.43 -3.26 23.91
N THR A 235 7.52 -2.79 23.06
CA THR A 235 7.30 -3.34 21.71
C THR A 235 8.55 -3.19 20.85
N LYS A 236 9.20 -2.02 20.86
CA LYS A 236 10.45 -1.81 20.13
C LYS A 236 11.56 -2.75 20.60
N ALA A 237 11.72 -2.93 21.91
CA ALA A 237 12.70 -3.85 22.47
C ALA A 237 12.43 -5.31 22.07
N LEU A 238 11.16 -5.72 21.99
CA LEU A 238 10.77 -7.04 21.50
C LEU A 238 11.11 -7.21 20.02
N VAL A 239 10.79 -6.23 19.18
CA VAL A 239 11.15 -6.24 17.74
C VAL A 239 12.66 -6.36 17.57
N ASP A 240 13.45 -5.57 18.28
CA ASP A 240 14.92 -5.63 18.22
C ASP A 240 15.44 -7.03 18.62
N GLY A 241 14.86 -7.64 19.66
CA GLY A 241 15.15 -9.01 20.09
C GLY A 241 14.85 -10.04 19.01
N LEU A 242 13.67 -9.98 18.40
CA LEU A 242 13.22 -10.90 17.34
C LEU A 242 14.05 -10.74 16.05
N VAL A 243 14.35 -9.50 15.65
CA VAL A 243 15.22 -9.22 14.50
C VAL A 243 16.63 -9.76 14.74
N THR A 244 17.16 -9.66 15.96
CA THR A 244 18.47 -10.23 16.33
C THR A 244 18.51 -11.75 16.20
N VAL A 245 17.40 -12.44 16.49
CA VAL A 245 17.26 -13.90 16.31
C VAL A 245 17.09 -14.29 14.85
N GLY A 246 16.82 -13.34 13.95
CA GLY A 246 16.62 -13.61 12.53
C GLY A 246 15.18 -13.99 12.19
N VAL A 247 14.19 -13.50 12.95
CA VAL A 247 12.76 -13.78 12.73
C VAL A 247 12.33 -13.50 11.28
N VAL A 248 12.91 -12.47 10.65
CA VAL A 248 12.58 -12.04 9.29
C VAL A 248 12.95 -13.12 8.28
N ASP A 249 14.18 -13.64 8.34
CA ASP A 249 14.66 -14.70 7.45
C ASP A 249 13.91 -16.01 7.70
N LEU A 250 13.58 -16.30 8.96
CA LEU A 250 12.83 -17.49 9.35
C LEU A 250 11.39 -17.46 8.85
N ALA A 251 10.70 -16.33 9.00
CA ALA A 251 9.34 -16.12 8.49
C ALA A 251 9.30 -16.24 6.96
N VAL A 252 10.22 -15.56 6.26
CA VAL A 252 10.35 -15.65 4.80
C VAL A 252 10.66 -17.07 4.34
N GLY A 253 11.56 -17.78 5.02
CA GLY A 253 11.88 -19.18 4.73
C GLY A 253 10.68 -20.13 4.92
N GLY A 254 9.72 -19.76 5.75
CA GLY A 254 8.48 -20.48 5.96
C GLY A 254 7.46 -20.34 4.83
N LEU A 255 7.53 -19.30 3.99
CA LEU A 255 6.54 -19.10 2.91
C LEU A 255 6.57 -20.22 1.86
N ASP A 256 7.74 -20.74 1.50
CA ASP A 256 7.89 -21.76 0.44
C ASP A 256 7.34 -23.15 0.84
N ARG A 257 7.15 -23.40 2.13
CA ARG A 257 6.68 -24.69 2.66
C ARG A 257 5.17 -24.72 2.92
N LEU A 258 4.47 -23.59 2.83
CA LEU A 258 3.04 -23.51 3.07
C LEU A 258 2.25 -23.90 1.81
N ASN A 259 1.30 -24.82 1.96
CA ASN A 259 0.47 -25.29 0.86
C ASN A 259 -0.85 -24.51 0.78
N GLU A 260 -0.93 -23.54 -0.13
CA GLU A 260 -2.15 -22.74 -0.33
C GLU A 260 -3.35 -23.51 -0.94
N GLU A 261 -3.18 -24.79 -1.32
CA GLU A 261 -4.32 -25.67 -1.63
C GLU A 261 -5.15 -25.98 -0.37
N GLU A 262 -4.48 -26.03 0.78
CA GLU A 262 -5.08 -26.24 2.09
C GLU A 262 -5.47 -24.89 2.72
N GLU A 263 -6.55 -24.89 3.49
CA GLU A 263 -7.07 -23.68 4.12
C GLU A 263 -6.11 -23.13 5.18
N GLU A 264 -5.59 -24.02 6.03
CA GLU A 264 -4.56 -23.73 7.04
C GLU A 264 -3.30 -23.14 6.37
N GLY A 265 -2.84 -23.72 5.27
CA GLY A 265 -1.69 -23.18 4.51
C GLY A 265 -1.96 -21.82 3.88
N ARG A 266 -3.20 -21.53 3.44
CA ARG A 266 -3.58 -20.19 2.96
C ARG A 266 -3.57 -19.16 4.09
N GLY A 267 -4.17 -19.49 5.23
CA GLY A 267 -4.16 -18.64 6.42
C GLY A 267 -2.73 -18.39 6.90
N GLY A 268 -1.89 -19.43 6.92
CA GLY A 268 -0.48 -19.30 7.26
C GLY A 268 0.29 -18.30 6.39
N VAL A 269 0.05 -18.29 5.07
CA VAL A 269 0.68 -17.29 4.17
C VAL A 269 0.17 -15.90 4.50
N PHE A 270 -1.13 -15.76 4.72
CA PHE A 270 -1.77 -14.49 5.07
C PHE A 270 -1.14 -13.90 6.34
N HIS A 271 -1.11 -14.66 7.43
CA HIS A 271 -0.52 -14.27 8.71
C HIS A 271 0.99 -14.03 8.61
N THR A 272 1.70 -14.77 7.75
CA THR A 272 3.14 -14.52 7.53
C THR A 272 3.38 -13.18 6.85
N LEU A 273 2.54 -12.79 5.88
CA LEU A 273 2.61 -11.46 5.27
C LEU A 273 2.22 -10.37 6.28
N GLY A 274 1.20 -10.59 7.11
CA GLY A 274 0.80 -9.69 8.19
C GLY A 274 1.89 -9.46 9.23
N LEU A 275 2.57 -10.53 9.68
CA LEU A 275 3.74 -10.39 10.56
C LEU A 275 4.85 -9.54 9.91
N LEU A 276 5.15 -9.76 8.63
CA LEU A 276 6.17 -8.99 7.91
C LEU A 276 5.75 -7.53 7.72
N GLU A 277 4.46 -7.26 7.49
CA GLU A 277 3.91 -5.91 7.43
C GLU A 277 4.04 -5.19 8.77
N ASN A 278 3.65 -5.84 9.87
CA ASN A 278 3.78 -5.30 11.22
C ASN A 278 5.26 -4.95 11.53
N LEU A 279 6.19 -5.85 11.18
CA LEU A 279 7.62 -5.60 11.33
C LEU A 279 8.12 -4.41 10.48
N LEU A 280 7.64 -4.28 9.24
CA LEU A 280 7.98 -3.15 8.37
C LEU A 280 7.41 -1.82 8.87
N THR A 281 6.20 -1.85 9.43
CA THR A 281 5.51 -0.67 9.98
C THR A 281 6.21 -0.17 11.24
N LEU A 282 6.57 -1.08 12.16
CA LEU A 282 7.29 -0.75 13.38
C LEU A 282 8.76 -0.38 13.12
N THR A 283 9.40 -1.06 12.16
CA THR A 283 10.83 -0.92 11.87
C THR A 283 11.09 -0.95 10.35
N PRO A 284 10.99 0.19 9.64
CA PRO A 284 11.18 0.25 8.18
C PRO A 284 12.52 -0.28 7.67
N THR A 285 13.57 -0.28 8.50
CA THR A 285 14.89 -0.81 8.14
C THR A 285 14.88 -2.32 7.88
N VAL A 286 13.85 -3.05 8.33
CA VAL A 286 13.61 -4.47 8.01
C VAL A 286 13.43 -4.70 6.50
N ALA A 287 13.08 -3.68 5.73
CA ALA A 287 13.06 -3.75 4.27
C ALA A 287 14.43 -4.15 3.69
N THR A 288 15.54 -3.78 4.35
CA THR A 288 16.90 -4.06 3.86
C THR A 288 17.22 -5.54 3.78
N PRO A 289 17.11 -6.35 4.85
CA PRO A 289 17.29 -7.81 4.75
C PRO A 289 16.26 -8.47 3.84
N LEU A 290 15.00 -8.01 3.82
CA LEU A 290 13.96 -8.55 2.93
C LEU A 290 14.28 -8.38 1.45
N LEU A 291 14.89 -7.25 1.06
CA LEU A 291 15.27 -6.94 -0.31
C LEU A 291 16.71 -7.33 -0.66
N ALA A 292 17.48 -7.86 0.29
CA ALA A 292 18.84 -8.31 0.06
C ALA A 292 18.91 -9.44 -0.99
N PRO A 293 19.96 -9.51 -1.84
CA PRO A 293 20.09 -10.55 -2.89
C PRO A 293 19.98 -12.00 -2.39
N THR A 294 20.26 -12.24 -1.11
CA THR A 294 20.15 -13.55 -0.47
C THR A 294 18.71 -13.91 -0.08
N SER A 295 17.84 -12.92 0.07
CA SER A 295 16.44 -13.12 0.44
C SER A 295 15.60 -13.55 -0.77
N PRO A 296 14.79 -14.62 -0.64
CA PRO A 296 13.86 -15.04 -1.69
C PRO A 296 12.58 -14.19 -1.72
N PHE A 297 12.37 -13.28 -0.76
CA PHE A 297 11.10 -12.57 -0.57
C PHE A 297 10.65 -11.79 -1.81
N LEU A 298 11.53 -10.98 -2.41
CA LEU A 298 11.21 -10.21 -3.62
C LEU A 298 10.73 -11.14 -4.76
N LYS A 299 11.44 -12.25 -4.96
CA LYS A 299 11.09 -13.24 -5.98
C LYS A 299 9.77 -13.94 -5.65
N TYR A 300 9.53 -14.26 -4.38
CA TYR A 300 8.28 -14.85 -3.90
C TYR A 300 7.10 -13.93 -4.26
N LEU A 301 7.16 -12.65 -3.88
CA LEU A 301 6.11 -11.67 -4.17
C LEU A 301 5.83 -11.61 -5.67
N VAL A 302 6.84 -11.34 -6.50
CA VAL A 302 6.65 -11.22 -7.96
C VAL A 302 6.09 -12.51 -8.59
N THR A 303 6.54 -13.67 -8.12
CA THR A 303 6.01 -14.97 -8.58
C THR A 303 4.53 -15.12 -8.20
N ARG A 304 4.16 -14.69 -6.99
CA ARG A 304 2.78 -14.74 -6.50
C ARG A 304 1.86 -13.81 -7.30
N LEU A 305 2.31 -12.60 -7.62
CA LEU A 305 1.56 -11.65 -8.47
C LEU A 305 1.20 -12.25 -9.84
N ALA A 306 2.12 -13.04 -10.41
CA ALA A 306 1.97 -13.69 -11.71
C ALA A 306 1.08 -14.95 -11.69
N ALA A 307 0.66 -15.43 -10.52
CA ALA A 307 -0.15 -16.65 -10.36
C ALA A 307 -1.64 -16.40 -10.65
N ASP A 308 -1.99 -16.01 -11.87
CA ASP A 308 -3.33 -15.59 -12.30
C ASP A 308 -4.34 -16.73 -12.60
N LYS A 309 -4.01 -17.97 -12.22
CA LYS A 309 -4.78 -19.18 -12.60
C LYS A 309 -5.70 -19.68 -11.50
N LEU A 310 -5.68 -19.06 -10.33
CA LEU A 310 -6.54 -19.43 -9.22
C LEU A 310 -7.92 -18.78 -9.36
N PRO A 311 -8.97 -19.40 -8.79
CA PRO A 311 -10.27 -18.75 -8.64
C PRO A 311 -10.13 -17.42 -7.90
N ALA A 312 -10.92 -16.40 -8.28
CA ALA A 312 -10.83 -15.05 -7.70
C ALA A 312 -11.09 -15.02 -6.19
N ASP A 313 -11.90 -15.96 -5.67
CA ASP A 313 -12.14 -16.20 -4.24
C ASP A 313 -10.89 -16.70 -3.48
N ARG A 314 -9.81 -17.03 -4.18
CA ARG A 314 -8.53 -17.49 -3.61
C ARG A 314 -7.37 -16.55 -3.94
N ASP A 315 -7.66 -15.35 -4.44
CA ASP A 315 -6.66 -14.35 -4.83
C ASP A 315 -6.24 -13.42 -3.67
N GLN A 316 -6.77 -13.57 -2.46
CA GLN A 316 -6.44 -12.70 -1.33
C GLN A 316 -4.93 -12.59 -1.05
N ASN A 317 -4.23 -13.73 -0.92
CA ASN A 317 -2.77 -13.74 -0.73
C ASN A 317 -2.01 -13.16 -1.94
N ARG A 318 -2.61 -13.19 -3.14
CA ARG A 318 -2.04 -12.56 -4.34
C ARG A 318 -2.21 -11.05 -4.29
N TYR A 319 -3.33 -10.56 -3.80
CA TYR A 319 -3.59 -9.13 -3.59
C TYR A 319 -2.70 -8.58 -2.49
N TYR A 320 -2.60 -9.30 -1.37
CA TYR A 320 -1.72 -8.94 -0.27
C TYR A 320 -0.24 -8.94 -0.70
N ALA A 321 0.20 -9.89 -1.53
CA ALA A 321 1.55 -9.85 -2.08
C ALA A 321 1.82 -8.60 -2.94
N ALA A 322 0.82 -8.06 -3.64
CA ALA A 322 0.97 -6.82 -4.42
C ALA A 322 1.09 -5.60 -3.52
N GLU A 323 0.30 -5.55 -2.46
CA GLU A 323 0.39 -4.53 -1.41
C GLU A 323 1.77 -4.57 -0.72
N MET A 324 2.22 -5.74 -0.28
CA MET A 324 3.54 -5.93 0.32
C MET A 324 4.68 -5.51 -0.61
N LEU A 325 4.58 -5.80 -1.92
CA LEU A 325 5.56 -5.36 -2.90
C LEU A 325 5.58 -3.84 -3.04
N SER A 326 4.41 -3.20 -3.10
CA SER A 326 4.28 -1.75 -3.16
C SER A 326 4.85 -1.08 -1.90
N LEU A 327 4.48 -1.60 -0.72
CA LEU A 327 4.93 -1.14 0.58
C LEU A 327 6.45 -1.20 0.68
N VAL A 328 7.05 -2.39 0.54
CA VAL A 328 8.49 -2.59 0.78
C VAL A 328 9.36 -1.76 -0.17
N LEU A 329 8.90 -1.51 -1.40
CA LEU A 329 9.62 -0.69 -2.39
C LEU A 329 9.40 0.81 -2.22
N SER A 330 8.47 1.23 -1.37
CA SER A 330 8.16 2.64 -1.09
C SER A 330 8.82 3.17 0.18
N LEU A 331 9.32 2.28 1.05
CA LEU A 331 9.89 2.67 2.33
C LEU A 331 11.22 3.44 2.19
N PRO A 332 11.51 4.38 3.11
CA PRO A 332 12.76 5.11 3.13
C PRO A 332 13.86 4.30 3.84
N ALA A 333 14.35 3.22 3.21
CA ALA A 333 15.41 2.37 3.74
C ALA A 333 16.50 2.07 2.70
N ASP A 334 17.76 2.00 3.14
CA ASP A 334 18.94 1.84 2.26
C ASP A 334 18.82 0.65 1.29
N GLY A 335 18.27 -0.48 1.74
CA GLY A 335 18.10 -1.67 0.89
C GLY A 335 17.03 -1.56 -0.20
N VAL A 336 16.19 -0.52 -0.18
CA VAL A 336 15.11 -0.33 -1.16
C VAL A 336 15.66 -0.03 -2.55
N GLU A 337 16.71 0.78 -2.67
CA GLU A 337 17.37 1.04 -3.96
C GLU A 337 17.97 -0.23 -4.57
N GLU A 338 18.58 -1.09 -3.74
CA GLU A 338 19.07 -2.38 -4.20
C GLU A 338 17.91 -3.31 -4.61
N GLY A 339 16.80 -3.30 -3.87
CA GLY A 339 15.58 -4.04 -4.25
C GLY A 339 14.98 -3.59 -5.58
N ARG A 340 14.89 -2.28 -5.83
CA ARG A 340 14.45 -1.71 -7.12
C ARG A 340 15.39 -2.09 -8.24
N LYS A 341 16.70 -2.05 -8.01
CA LYS A 341 17.68 -2.50 -9.00
C LYS A 341 17.55 -4.00 -9.30
N ARG A 342 17.34 -4.83 -8.28
CA ARG A 342 17.07 -6.27 -8.44
C ARG A 342 15.81 -6.53 -9.27
N LEU A 343 14.77 -5.69 -9.18
CA LEU A 343 13.61 -5.83 -10.07
C LEU A 343 14.01 -5.79 -11.55
N ALA A 344 14.96 -4.94 -11.91
CA ALA A 344 15.50 -4.86 -13.27
C ALA A 344 16.40 -6.07 -13.58
N ASP A 345 17.40 -6.32 -12.73
CA ASP A 345 18.44 -7.34 -12.96
C ASP A 345 17.86 -8.77 -13.03
N GLU A 346 16.79 -9.06 -12.27
CA GLU A 346 16.13 -10.36 -12.21
C GLU A 346 14.94 -10.49 -13.18
N SER A 347 14.74 -9.53 -14.10
CA SER A 347 13.63 -9.51 -15.07
C SER A 347 12.22 -9.46 -14.45
N HIS A 348 12.09 -8.94 -13.24
CA HIS A 348 10.80 -8.79 -12.57
C HIS A 348 9.96 -7.66 -13.19
N VAL A 349 10.59 -6.62 -13.75
CA VAL A 349 9.88 -5.54 -14.47
C VAL A 349 9.00 -6.09 -15.60
N ASP A 350 9.52 -7.03 -16.40
CA ASP A 350 8.74 -7.70 -17.46
C ASP A 350 7.55 -8.50 -16.89
N THR A 351 7.73 -9.11 -15.71
CA THR A 351 6.64 -9.81 -15.02
C THR A 351 5.54 -8.85 -14.57
N LEU A 352 5.90 -7.70 -13.98
CA LEU A 352 4.93 -6.66 -13.60
C LEU A 352 4.18 -6.13 -14.83
N LEU A 353 4.88 -5.87 -15.94
CA LEU A 353 4.27 -5.45 -17.20
C LEU A 353 3.29 -6.49 -17.75
N LYS A 354 3.62 -7.79 -17.67
CA LYS A 354 2.72 -8.88 -18.06
C LYS A 354 1.46 -8.92 -17.21
N VAL A 355 1.59 -8.79 -15.89
CA VAL A 355 0.44 -8.71 -14.96
C VAL A 355 -0.44 -7.51 -15.33
N LEU A 356 0.15 -6.33 -15.49
CA LEU A 356 -0.59 -5.12 -15.87
C LEU A 356 -1.24 -5.22 -17.25
N SER A 357 -0.68 -5.99 -18.18
CA SER A 357 -1.20 -6.13 -19.54
C SER A 357 -2.63 -6.69 -19.61
N ALA A 358 -3.07 -7.43 -18.58
CA ALA A 358 -4.44 -7.91 -18.45
C ALA A 358 -5.46 -6.74 -18.39
N TYR A 359 -5.07 -5.61 -17.79
CA TYR A 359 -5.89 -4.41 -17.61
C TYR A 359 -5.82 -3.44 -18.81
N ARG A 360 -5.22 -3.86 -19.92
CA ARG A 360 -5.16 -3.03 -21.14
C ARG A 360 -6.52 -2.84 -21.79
N ARG A 361 -7.37 -3.89 -21.80
CA ARG A 361 -8.67 -3.91 -22.51
C ARG A 361 -9.86 -4.18 -21.61
N ARG A 362 -9.62 -4.47 -20.34
CA ARG A 362 -10.61 -4.85 -19.33
C ARG A 362 -10.36 -3.99 -18.10
N ASP A 363 -11.45 -3.57 -17.46
CA ASP A 363 -11.40 -2.98 -16.12
C ASP A 363 -11.35 -4.11 -15.07
N PRO A 364 -10.67 -3.92 -13.93
CA PRO A 364 -10.72 -4.85 -12.80
C PRO A 364 -12.16 -5.16 -12.37
N SER A 365 -12.40 -6.38 -11.88
CA SER A 365 -13.66 -6.81 -11.29
C SER A 365 -13.64 -6.59 -9.78
N GLY A 366 -14.34 -5.55 -9.32
CA GLY A 366 -14.49 -5.27 -7.90
C GLY A 366 -13.42 -4.34 -7.33
N ALA A 367 -13.54 -4.04 -6.04
CA ALA A 367 -12.62 -3.16 -5.33
C ALA A 367 -11.24 -3.82 -5.16
N ASP A 368 -11.21 -5.07 -4.70
CA ASP A 368 -9.96 -5.79 -4.40
C ASP A 368 -9.06 -5.94 -5.64
N GLU A 369 -9.63 -6.30 -6.80
CA GLU A 369 -8.83 -6.37 -8.03
C GLU A 369 -8.41 -4.97 -8.54
N THR A 370 -9.18 -3.93 -8.21
CA THR A 370 -8.79 -2.55 -8.51
C THR A 370 -7.58 -2.16 -7.70
N GLU A 371 -7.61 -2.42 -6.39
CA GLU A 371 -6.49 -2.19 -5.48
C GLU A 371 -5.26 -3.01 -5.86
N PHE A 372 -5.42 -4.29 -6.21
CA PHE A 372 -4.35 -5.10 -6.76
C PHE A 372 -3.69 -4.44 -7.98
N MET A 373 -4.49 -4.00 -8.97
CA MET A 373 -3.97 -3.32 -10.15
C MET A 373 -3.21 -2.04 -9.75
N GLU A 374 -3.76 -1.25 -8.82
CA GLU A 374 -3.12 -0.01 -8.34
C GLU A 374 -1.81 -0.27 -7.60
N ASN A 375 -1.75 -1.28 -6.73
CA ASN A 375 -0.54 -1.68 -6.01
C ASN A 375 0.57 -2.16 -6.96
N VAL A 376 0.23 -2.90 -8.02
CA VAL A 376 1.21 -3.27 -9.05
C VAL A 376 1.72 -2.05 -9.82
N PHE A 377 0.84 -1.09 -10.13
CA PHE A 377 1.25 0.19 -10.73
C PHE A 377 2.15 0.99 -9.80
N ASP A 378 1.80 1.10 -8.51
CA ASP A 378 2.54 1.90 -7.54
C ASP A 378 3.92 1.28 -7.26
N ALA A 379 4.04 -0.06 -7.16
CA ALA A 379 5.32 -0.76 -7.09
C ALA A 379 6.22 -0.48 -8.32
N LEU A 380 5.64 -0.46 -9.53
CA LEU A 380 6.37 -0.12 -10.75
C LEU A 380 6.76 1.36 -10.78
N CYS A 381 5.85 2.27 -10.42
CA CYS A 381 6.08 3.71 -10.42
C CYS A 381 7.17 4.13 -9.45
N THR A 382 7.12 3.64 -8.21
CA THR A 382 8.15 3.93 -7.19
C THR A 382 9.53 3.44 -7.65
N SER A 383 9.57 2.29 -8.33
CA SER A 383 10.82 1.71 -8.85
C SER A 383 11.41 2.43 -10.06
N LEU A 384 10.61 3.19 -10.81
CA LEU A 384 11.08 3.91 -12.01
C LEU A 384 12.06 5.04 -11.72
N HIS A 385 12.24 5.46 -10.46
CA HIS A 385 13.31 6.41 -10.10
C HIS A 385 14.71 5.80 -10.30
N THR A 386 14.84 4.48 -10.25
CA THR A 386 16.11 3.78 -10.45
C THR A 386 16.42 3.61 -11.95
N PRO A 387 17.57 4.09 -12.46
CA PRO A 387 17.90 4.04 -13.90
C PRO A 387 17.88 2.64 -14.54
N ALA A 388 18.27 1.60 -13.77
CA ALA A 388 18.22 0.21 -14.23
C ALA A 388 16.78 -0.23 -14.57
N VAL A 389 15.80 0.20 -13.76
CA VAL A 389 14.39 -0.11 -13.96
C VAL A 389 13.86 0.58 -15.22
N LYS A 390 14.24 1.84 -15.48
CA LYS A 390 13.89 2.54 -16.73
C LYS A 390 14.41 1.81 -17.98
N THR A 391 15.62 1.27 -17.90
CA THR A 391 16.21 0.48 -19.00
C THR A 391 15.41 -0.81 -19.22
N ALA A 392 15.13 -1.57 -18.15
CA ALA A 392 14.32 -2.78 -18.22
C ALA A 392 12.88 -2.50 -18.69
N PHE A 393 12.30 -1.36 -18.30
CA PHE A 393 10.98 -0.93 -18.73
C PHE A 393 10.93 -0.58 -20.23
N LEU A 394 12.00 0.03 -20.77
CA LEU A 394 12.14 0.25 -22.21
C LEU A 394 12.24 -1.06 -22.98
N GLU A 395 13.07 -2.00 -22.49
CA GLU A 395 13.28 -3.31 -23.12
C GLU A 395 12.03 -4.19 -23.07
N GLY A 396 11.25 -4.09 -21.98
CA GLY A 396 9.99 -4.82 -21.77
C GLY A 396 8.77 -4.25 -22.50
N GLU A 397 8.94 -3.33 -23.45
CA GLU A 397 7.85 -2.64 -24.16
C GLU A 397 6.87 -1.90 -23.22
N GLY A 398 7.37 -1.37 -22.12
CA GLY A 398 6.56 -0.67 -21.11
C GLY A 398 5.88 0.58 -21.68
N ILE A 399 6.58 1.36 -22.52
CA ILE A 399 6.01 2.54 -23.18
C ILE A 399 4.87 2.16 -24.13
N GLU A 400 5.03 1.08 -24.90
CA GLU A 400 4.01 0.53 -25.78
C GLU A 400 2.75 0.18 -24.98
N LEU A 401 2.91 -0.53 -23.85
CA LEU A 401 1.79 -0.92 -23.00
C LEU A 401 1.05 0.29 -22.44
N MET A 402 1.77 1.26 -21.86
CA MET A 402 1.16 2.47 -21.31
C MET A 402 0.44 3.29 -22.40
N CYS A 403 1.05 3.42 -23.58
CA CYS A 403 0.43 4.08 -24.74
C CYS A 403 -0.86 3.38 -25.19
N LEU A 404 -0.96 2.06 -25.06
CA LEU A 404 -2.19 1.33 -25.35
C LEU A 404 -3.25 1.54 -24.28
N MET A 405 -2.90 1.47 -22.99
CA MET A 405 -3.81 1.75 -21.87
C MET A 405 -4.42 3.15 -21.94
N LEU A 406 -3.60 4.15 -22.29
CA LEU A 406 -4.05 5.52 -22.49
C LEU A 406 -5.11 5.67 -23.59
N LYS A 407 -5.04 4.85 -24.65
CA LYS A 407 -5.99 4.90 -25.78
C LYS A 407 -7.34 4.26 -25.44
N GLU A 408 -7.36 3.22 -24.62
CA GLU A 408 -8.56 2.39 -24.36
C GLU A 408 -9.53 3.02 -23.35
N LYS A 409 -9.15 4.13 -22.67
CA LYS A 409 -9.99 4.91 -21.73
C LYS A 409 -10.59 4.05 -20.59
N LYS A 410 -9.78 3.16 -20.06
CA LYS A 410 -10.08 2.25 -18.93
C LYS A 410 -9.61 2.83 -17.59
N LEU A 411 -9.93 2.17 -16.47
CA LEU A 411 -9.45 2.57 -15.13
C LEU A 411 -7.92 2.63 -15.07
N SER A 412 -7.23 1.74 -15.80
CA SER A 412 -5.77 1.74 -15.93
C SER A 412 -5.19 2.99 -16.61
N ARG A 413 -6.03 3.88 -17.19
CA ARG A 413 -5.58 5.08 -17.91
C ARG A 413 -4.87 6.08 -17.01
N THR A 414 -5.43 6.40 -15.84
CA THR A 414 -4.87 7.42 -14.92
C THR A 414 -3.52 6.94 -14.39
N ARG A 415 -3.46 5.67 -13.96
CA ARG A 415 -2.22 5.02 -13.52
C ARG A 415 -1.17 4.96 -14.64
N ALA A 416 -1.58 4.69 -15.88
CA ALA A 416 -0.65 4.74 -17.02
C ALA A 416 -0.09 6.15 -17.31
N ILE A 417 -0.85 7.23 -17.05
CA ILE A 417 -0.33 8.61 -17.13
C ILE A 417 0.77 8.79 -16.08
N LYS A 418 0.49 8.44 -14.82
CA LYS A 418 1.45 8.52 -13.71
C LYS A 418 2.71 7.69 -13.99
N THR A 419 2.57 6.44 -14.44
CA THR A 419 3.73 5.59 -14.78
C THR A 419 4.60 6.19 -15.87
N LEU A 420 3.99 6.77 -16.91
CA LEU A 420 4.76 7.48 -17.94
C LEU A 420 5.47 8.69 -17.36
N ASP A 421 4.82 9.46 -16.49
CA ASP A 421 5.45 10.63 -15.88
C ASP A 421 6.77 10.25 -15.20
N HIS A 422 6.75 9.27 -14.29
CA HIS A 422 7.96 8.77 -13.64
C HIS A 422 8.98 8.16 -14.62
N ALA A 423 8.51 7.46 -15.67
CA ALA A 423 9.40 6.84 -16.65
C ALA A 423 10.17 7.87 -17.50
N LEU A 424 9.53 8.97 -17.88
CA LEU A 424 10.10 9.98 -18.79
C LEU A 424 10.95 11.04 -18.08
N GLN A 425 10.84 11.17 -16.75
CA GLN A 425 11.60 12.15 -15.97
C GLN A 425 13.12 11.90 -16.00
N GLY A 426 13.91 12.96 -15.82
CA GLY A 426 15.37 12.89 -15.58
C GLY A 426 16.21 12.41 -16.78
N GLN A 427 17.53 12.37 -16.58
CA GLN A 427 18.48 12.05 -17.65
C GLN A 427 18.32 10.60 -18.15
N SER A 428 18.01 9.70 -17.23
CA SER A 428 17.74 8.28 -17.52
C SER A 428 16.44 8.06 -18.32
N GLY A 429 15.57 9.08 -18.42
CA GLY A 429 14.31 9.05 -19.19
C GLY A 429 14.45 9.43 -20.67
N ILE A 430 15.60 9.93 -21.14
CA ILE A 430 15.74 10.46 -22.52
C ILE A 430 15.35 9.44 -23.59
N ALA A 431 15.86 8.21 -23.51
CA ALA A 431 15.54 7.17 -24.49
C ALA A 431 14.04 6.80 -24.49
N LEU A 432 13.40 6.85 -23.30
CA LEU A 432 11.97 6.63 -23.15
C LEU A 432 11.15 7.78 -23.76
N CYS A 433 11.61 9.03 -23.62
CA CYS A 433 11.02 10.20 -24.28
C CYS A 433 11.01 10.07 -25.81
N GLU A 434 12.13 9.68 -26.41
CA GLU A 434 12.23 9.45 -27.87
C GLU A 434 11.27 8.35 -28.31
N LYS A 435 11.32 7.19 -27.64
CA LYS A 435 10.46 6.05 -27.91
C LYS A 435 8.97 6.38 -27.78
N PHE A 436 8.58 7.17 -26.78
CA PHE A 436 7.21 7.64 -26.58
C PHE A 436 6.70 8.43 -27.79
N VAL A 437 7.52 9.33 -28.35
CA VAL A 437 7.15 10.11 -29.53
C VAL A 437 7.05 9.22 -30.78
N GLU A 438 7.97 8.26 -30.95
CA GLU A 438 7.96 7.32 -32.07
C GLU A 438 6.69 6.45 -32.11
N LEU A 439 6.20 6.03 -30.93
CA LEU A 439 5.00 5.21 -30.78
C LEU A 439 3.68 6.00 -30.85
N LEU A 440 3.73 7.23 -31.38
CA LEU A 440 2.60 8.15 -31.50
C LEU A 440 1.98 8.51 -30.13
N GLY A 441 2.80 8.52 -29.07
CA GLY A 441 2.40 8.91 -27.71
C GLY A 441 1.81 10.32 -27.66
N LEU A 442 2.39 11.26 -28.43
CA LEU A 442 1.93 12.66 -28.52
C LEU A 442 0.45 12.80 -28.85
N LYS A 443 -0.08 11.99 -29.78
CA LYS A 443 -1.50 12.06 -30.14
C LYS A 443 -2.39 11.75 -28.93
N THR A 444 -1.97 10.77 -28.14
CA THR A 444 -2.73 10.30 -26.97
C THR A 444 -2.57 11.27 -25.81
N LEU A 445 -1.35 11.77 -25.57
CA LEU A 445 -1.04 12.81 -24.59
C LEU A 445 -1.89 14.06 -24.82
N PHE A 446 -1.85 14.64 -26.03
CA PHE A 446 -2.60 15.85 -26.32
C PHE A 446 -4.12 15.61 -26.36
N SER A 447 -4.57 14.39 -26.66
CA SER A 447 -5.99 14.06 -26.50
C SER A 447 -6.43 14.03 -25.04
N ALA A 448 -5.54 13.66 -24.12
CA ALA A 448 -5.79 13.71 -22.68
C ALA A 448 -5.70 15.14 -22.15
N PHE A 449 -4.68 15.90 -22.58
CA PHE A 449 -4.43 17.30 -22.20
C PHE A 449 -5.59 18.25 -22.55
N MET A 450 -6.20 18.08 -23.72
CA MET A 450 -7.39 18.87 -24.09
C MET A 450 -8.64 18.51 -23.26
N GLY A 451 -8.61 17.39 -22.54
CA GLY A 451 -9.75 16.87 -21.78
C GLY A 451 -11.01 16.70 -22.64
N LYS A 452 -12.17 16.68 -21.99
CA LYS A 452 -13.47 16.77 -22.66
C LYS A 452 -13.90 18.23 -22.86
N SER A 453 -13.02 19.11 -23.34
CA SER A 453 -13.42 20.43 -23.86
C SER A 453 -13.42 20.40 -25.39
N ALA A 454 -14.49 19.83 -25.96
CA ALA A 454 -14.87 20.00 -27.37
C ALA A 454 -16.32 19.59 -27.65
N ASN A 455 -16.96 18.78 -26.79
CA ASN A 455 -18.38 18.44 -26.94
C ASN A 455 -19.05 18.11 -25.60
N LYS A 456 -19.86 19.05 -25.10
CA LYS A 456 -20.67 19.04 -23.86
C LYS A 456 -21.77 17.95 -23.77
N LYS A 457 -21.61 16.76 -24.39
CA LYS A 457 -22.70 15.77 -24.55
C LYS A 457 -22.36 14.30 -24.30
N SER A 458 -21.47 13.96 -23.37
CA SER A 458 -21.44 12.56 -22.88
C SER A 458 -21.33 12.44 -21.36
N LYS A 459 -22.46 12.03 -20.75
CA LYS A 459 -22.53 11.41 -19.42
C LYS A 459 -21.81 10.05 -19.49
N ALA A 460 -20.49 10.05 -19.39
CA ALA A 460 -19.71 8.84 -19.15
C ALA A 460 -19.05 8.96 -17.78
N SER A 461 -19.03 7.84 -17.04
CA SER A 461 -18.58 7.64 -15.66
C SER A 461 -17.58 8.68 -15.13
N PHE A 462 -17.90 9.24 -13.96
CA PHE A 462 -17.07 10.17 -13.18
C PHE A 462 -15.63 9.64 -12.98
N SER A 463 -15.44 8.31 -12.96
CA SER A 463 -14.14 7.64 -12.75
C SER A 463 -13.13 7.70 -13.92
N THR A 464 -13.46 8.34 -15.05
CA THR A 464 -12.57 8.42 -16.24
C THR A 464 -12.31 9.85 -16.71
N ALA A 465 -12.79 10.84 -15.95
CA ALA A 465 -12.50 12.24 -16.20
C ALA A 465 -11.06 12.55 -15.75
N THR A 466 -10.35 13.33 -16.54
CA THR A 466 -9.00 13.80 -16.19
C THR A 466 -9.10 14.66 -14.94
N THR A 467 -8.46 14.21 -13.85
CA THR A 467 -8.43 14.91 -12.56
C THR A 467 -7.41 16.05 -12.58
N HIS A 468 -7.32 16.81 -11.49
CA HIS A 468 -6.25 17.81 -11.34
C HIS A 468 -4.88 17.15 -11.27
N GLU A 469 -4.77 16.02 -10.56
CA GLU A 469 -3.56 15.21 -10.48
C GLU A 469 -3.15 14.65 -11.86
N ASP A 470 -4.11 14.13 -12.64
CA ASP A 470 -3.82 13.71 -14.02
C ASP A 470 -3.29 14.89 -14.86
N THR A 471 -3.83 16.09 -14.66
CA THR A 471 -3.39 17.29 -15.38
C THR A 471 -1.96 17.65 -15.01
N GLU A 472 -1.61 17.55 -13.74
CA GLU A 472 -0.24 17.75 -13.26
C GLU A 472 0.74 16.76 -13.90
N HIS A 473 0.42 15.46 -13.90
CA HIS A 473 1.25 14.46 -14.57
C HIS A 473 1.37 14.69 -16.08
N LEU A 474 0.31 15.16 -16.75
CA LEU A 474 0.36 15.52 -18.18
C LEU A 474 1.29 16.72 -18.44
N LEU A 475 1.27 17.72 -17.55
CA LEU A 475 2.16 18.88 -17.61
C LEU A 475 3.61 18.48 -17.32
N SER A 476 3.82 17.61 -16.34
CA SER A 476 5.13 17.05 -16.02
C SER A 476 5.68 16.22 -17.20
N LEU A 477 4.86 15.43 -17.87
CA LEU A 477 5.23 14.74 -19.12
C LEU A 477 5.68 15.71 -20.22
N LEU A 478 4.95 16.81 -20.43
CA LEU A 478 5.33 17.84 -21.39
C LEU A 478 6.66 18.51 -21.00
N SER A 479 6.84 18.81 -19.72
CA SER A 479 8.10 19.35 -19.17
C SER A 479 9.27 18.40 -19.44
N SER A 480 9.13 17.11 -19.14
CA SER A 480 10.14 16.08 -19.39
C SER A 480 10.47 15.96 -20.88
N LEU A 481 9.47 15.93 -21.77
CA LEU A 481 9.69 15.90 -23.21
C LEU A 481 10.41 17.17 -23.72
N LEU A 482 10.06 18.36 -23.20
CA LEU A 482 10.70 19.63 -23.56
C LEU A 482 12.10 19.81 -22.95
N THR A 483 12.45 19.04 -21.94
CA THR A 483 13.78 19.08 -21.33
C THR A 483 14.70 18.06 -22.01
N SER A 484 14.21 16.83 -22.20
CA SER A 484 15.00 15.68 -22.62
C SER A 484 15.20 15.56 -24.13
N LEU A 485 14.24 16.00 -24.96
CA LEU A 485 14.35 15.86 -26.42
C LEU A 485 15.25 16.95 -26.99
N SER A 486 16.33 16.55 -27.68
CA SER A 486 17.28 17.49 -28.30
C SER A 486 16.61 18.42 -29.32
N SER A 487 16.99 19.70 -29.35
CA SER A 487 16.35 20.78 -30.12
C SER A 487 16.11 20.46 -31.61
N ASP A 488 17.12 19.91 -32.30
CA ASP A 488 17.04 19.60 -33.74
C ASP A 488 16.52 18.19 -34.06
N SER A 489 16.08 17.45 -33.04
CA SER A 489 15.66 16.06 -33.21
C SER A 489 14.27 15.98 -33.89
N PRO A 490 14.03 15.00 -34.78
CA PRO A 490 12.70 14.79 -35.34
C PRO A 490 11.59 14.60 -34.27
N PRO A 491 11.83 13.92 -33.13
CA PRO A 491 10.88 13.89 -32.02
C PRO A 491 10.51 15.27 -31.47
N ARG A 492 11.50 16.14 -31.23
CA ARG A 492 11.29 17.51 -30.75
C ARG A 492 10.47 18.34 -31.72
N LEU A 493 10.79 18.29 -33.01
CA LEU A 493 10.03 19.00 -34.05
C LEU A 493 8.57 18.53 -34.12
N ARG A 494 8.31 17.23 -33.93
CA ARG A 494 6.94 16.70 -33.86
C ARG A 494 6.19 17.18 -32.63
N LEU A 495 6.86 17.31 -31.48
CA LEU A 495 6.28 17.87 -30.26
C LEU A 495 5.90 19.34 -30.47
N LEU A 496 6.83 20.16 -30.97
CA LEU A 496 6.58 21.58 -31.23
C LEU A 496 5.45 21.81 -32.23
N ALA A 497 5.39 20.99 -33.29
CA ALA A 497 4.29 21.06 -34.26
C ALA A 497 2.90 20.91 -33.62
N LYS A 498 2.77 20.15 -32.51
CA LYS A 498 1.50 20.01 -31.78
C LYS A 498 0.99 21.34 -31.22
N PHE A 499 1.87 22.27 -30.86
CA PHE A 499 1.50 23.59 -30.33
C PHE A 499 1.09 24.57 -31.43
N VAL A 500 1.45 24.32 -32.69
CA VAL A 500 1.08 25.14 -33.86
C VAL A 500 -0.19 24.62 -34.56
N GLU A 501 -0.55 23.35 -34.36
CA GLU A 501 -1.75 22.73 -34.95
C GLU A 501 -3.04 23.50 -34.61
N ASN A 502 -3.97 23.52 -35.58
CA ASN A 502 -5.34 24.04 -35.42
C ASN A 502 -5.42 25.45 -34.80
N ASP A 503 -4.62 26.39 -35.30
CA ASP A 503 -4.60 27.79 -34.84
C ASP A 503 -4.22 27.92 -33.37
N TYR A 504 -3.17 27.20 -32.96
CA TYR A 504 -2.59 27.25 -31.62
C TYR A 504 -3.51 26.75 -30.49
N GLU A 505 -4.47 25.86 -30.79
CA GLU A 505 -5.48 25.40 -29.81
C GLU A 505 -4.88 24.80 -28.52
N LYS A 506 -3.66 24.25 -28.57
CA LYS A 506 -2.99 23.67 -27.39
C LYS A 506 -2.39 24.75 -26.50
N VAL A 507 -1.94 25.84 -27.10
CA VAL A 507 -1.49 27.04 -26.42
C VAL A 507 -2.68 27.72 -25.74
N ASP A 508 -3.82 27.83 -26.44
CA ASP A 508 -5.07 28.34 -25.85
C ASP A 508 -5.44 27.56 -24.59
N ARG A 509 -5.42 26.21 -24.67
CA ARG A 509 -5.73 25.35 -23.52
C ARG A 509 -4.71 25.49 -22.38
N LEU A 510 -3.42 25.64 -22.70
CA LEU A 510 -2.37 25.82 -21.70
C LEU A 510 -2.57 27.12 -20.92
N ILE A 511 -2.90 28.22 -21.60
CA ILE A 511 -3.17 29.50 -20.93
C ILE A 511 -4.51 29.49 -20.19
N GLU A 512 -5.54 28.83 -20.70
CA GLU A 512 -6.80 28.61 -19.97
C GLU A 512 -6.55 27.86 -18.65
N LEU A 513 -5.76 26.78 -18.69
CA LEU A 513 -5.33 26.04 -17.50
C LEU A 513 -4.54 26.92 -16.53
N ARG A 514 -3.64 27.76 -17.05
CA ARG A 514 -2.87 28.72 -16.24
C ARG A 514 -3.80 29.61 -15.43
N GLU A 515 -4.81 30.20 -16.06
CA GLU A 515 -5.78 31.08 -15.41
C GLU A 515 -6.58 30.36 -14.32
N GLU A 516 -7.05 29.13 -14.62
CA GLU A 516 -7.80 28.30 -13.67
C GLU A 516 -6.95 27.98 -12.43
N VAL A 517 -5.69 27.57 -12.62
CA VAL A 517 -4.79 27.20 -11.52
C VAL A 517 -4.31 28.44 -10.75
N GLU A 518 -3.93 29.52 -11.43
CA GLU A 518 -3.50 30.78 -10.79
C GLU A 518 -4.58 31.31 -9.85
N THR A 519 -5.85 31.32 -10.29
CA THR A 519 -6.97 31.75 -9.45
C THR A 519 -7.11 30.89 -8.19
N ARG A 520 -6.88 29.58 -8.31
CA ARG A 520 -6.96 28.64 -7.18
C ARG A 520 -5.80 28.82 -6.21
N VAL A 521 -4.58 28.99 -6.71
CA VAL A 521 -3.37 29.25 -5.92
C VAL A 521 -3.49 30.57 -5.16
N GLU A 522 -3.95 31.64 -5.83
CA GLU A 522 -4.20 32.93 -5.17
C GLU A 522 -5.28 32.83 -4.09
N LYS A 523 -6.33 32.03 -4.32
CA LYS A 523 -7.38 31.80 -3.32
C LYS A 523 -6.83 31.06 -2.11
N ALA A 524 -6.11 29.96 -2.31
CA ALA A 524 -5.53 29.18 -1.23
C ALA A 524 -4.58 30.02 -0.37
N ALA A 525 -3.68 30.78 -1.00
CA ALA A 525 -2.79 31.69 -0.29
C ALA A 525 -3.55 32.74 0.55
N ARG A 526 -4.68 33.26 0.06
CA ARG A 526 -5.51 34.20 0.83
C ARG A 526 -6.24 33.53 1.98
N GLU A 527 -6.67 32.28 1.81
CA GLU A 527 -7.31 31.48 2.87
C GLU A 527 -6.32 31.20 4.01
N THR A 528 -5.09 30.77 3.70
CA THR A 528 -4.01 30.59 4.69
C THR A 528 -3.75 31.87 5.48
N VAL A 529 -3.58 33.01 4.82
CA VAL A 529 -3.38 34.31 5.49
C VAL A 529 -4.59 34.70 6.34
N ALA A 530 -5.81 34.40 5.90
CA ALA A 530 -7.01 34.72 6.67
C ALA A 530 -7.17 33.85 7.92
N GLU A 531 -6.69 32.61 7.88
CA GLU A 531 -6.79 31.64 8.99
C GLU A 531 -5.70 31.87 10.04
N GLU A 532 -4.47 32.13 9.61
CA GLU A 532 -3.30 32.22 10.51
C GLU A 532 -2.97 33.67 10.93
N GLY A 533 -3.51 34.69 10.25
CA GLY A 533 -3.44 36.11 10.65
C GLY A 533 -2.48 36.97 9.82
N GLU A 534 -2.01 38.09 10.36
CA GLU A 534 -1.05 38.97 9.65
C GLU A 534 0.43 38.53 9.84
N ASP A 535 0.70 37.61 10.77
CA ASP A 535 2.05 37.14 11.16
C ASP A 535 2.40 35.74 10.59
N VAL A 536 1.72 35.32 9.52
CA VAL A 536 1.93 34.00 8.89
C VAL A 536 3.33 33.88 8.29
N ASP A 537 3.98 32.73 8.48
CA ASP A 537 5.27 32.44 7.88
C ASP A 537 5.15 32.37 6.35
N GLU A 538 6.19 32.81 5.63
CA GLU A 538 6.27 32.66 4.17
C GLU A 538 6.24 31.18 3.76
N VAL A 539 6.74 30.29 4.62
CA VAL A 539 6.68 28.84 4.43
C VAL A 539 5.24 28.34 4.43
N ASP A 540 4.41 28.77 5.40
CA ASP A 540 3.02 28.34 5.50
C ASP A 540 2.20 28.84 4.32
N ILE A 541 2.45 30.07 3.86
CA ILE A 541 1.86 30.60 2.62
C ILE A 541 2.28 29.76 1.42
N TYR A 542 3.55 29.35 1.33
CA TYR A 542 4.04 28.50 0.23
C TYR A 542 3.40 27.10 0.26
N LEU A 543 3.24 26.50 1.43
CA LEU A 543 2.52 25.23 1.62
C LEU A 543 1.05 25.37 1.20
N GLY A 544 0.36 26.43 1.62
CA GLY A 544 -1.00 26.73 1.18
C GLY A 544 -1.10 26.92 -0.34
N LYS A 545 -0.11 27.56 -0.97
CA LYS A 545 -0.04 27.64 -2.44
C LYS A 545 0.16 26.26 -3.09
N LEU A 546 0.99 25.39 -2.53
CA LEU A 546 1.19 24.01 -3.02
C LEU A 546 -0.12 23.22 -2.97
N GLU A 547 -0.87 23.31 -1.87
CA GLU A 547 -2.23 22.74 -1.76
C GLU A 547 -3.19 23.33 -2.80
N GLY A 548 -3.05 24.63 -3.10
CA GLY A 548 -3.75 25.32 -4.19
C GLY A 548 -3.33 24.88 -5.60
N GLY A 549 -2.30 24.05 -5.75
CA GLY A 549 -1.80 23.54 -7.03
C GLY A 549 -0.67 24.39 -7.65
N LEU A 550 0.18 24.99 -6.83
CA LEU A 550 1.35 25.75 -7.32
C LEU A 550 2.28 24.91 -8.20
N ALA A 551 2.48 23.62 -7.90
CA ALA A 551 3.30 22.73 -8.73
C ALA A 551 2.80 22.67 -10.18
N SER A 552 1.49 22.50 -10.37
CA SER A 552 0.85 22.60 -11.68
C SER A 552 1.08 23.95 -12.36
N LEU A 553 0.99 25.07 -11.63
CA LEU A 553 1.23 26.42 -12.18
C LEU A 553 2.69 26.58 -12.64
N GLN A 554 3.64 26.12 -11.84
CA GLN A 554 5.07 26.13 -12.17
C GLN A 554 5.36 25.31 -13.42
N LEU A 555 4.75 24.12 -13.58
CA LEU A 555 4.90 23.30 -14.78
C LEU A 555 4.27 23.96 -16.01
N ILE A 556 3.10 24.60 -15.87
CA ILE A 556 2.48 25.35 -16.97
C ILE A 556 3.39 26.48 -17.44
N ASP A 557 3.94 27.26 -16.51
CA ASP A 557 4.81 28.39 -16.83
C ASP A 557 6.16 27.92 -17.39
N TYR A 558 6.63 26.74 -16.96
CA TYR A 558 7.83 26.12 -17.50
C TYR A 558 7.65 25.67 -18.96
N VAL A 559 6.54 24.97 -19.24
CA VAL A 559 6.16 24.58 -20.62
C VAL A 559 5.98 25.82 -21.49
N THR A 560 5.32 26.87 -20.96
CA THR A 560 5.10 28.15 -21.63
C THR A 560 6.42 28.81 -22.03
N ALA A 561 7.39 28.86 -21.11
CA ALA A 561 8.69 29.46 -21.38
C ALA A 561 9.46 28.70 -22.47
N TRP A 562 9.45 27.36 -22.43
CA TRP A 562 10.07 26.53 -23.45
C TRP A 562 9.48 26.77 -24.84
N ILE A 563 8.14 26.74 -24.97
CA ILE A 563 7.51 26.91 -26.30
C ILE A 563 7.63 28.35 -26.82
N CYS A 564 7.71 29.35 -25.94
CA CYS A 564 8.05 30.73 -26.32
C CYS A 564 9.46 30.83 -26.91
N MET A 565 10.43 30.09 -26.35
CA MET A 565 11.81 30.10 -26.82
C MET A 565 11.96 29.42 -28.19
N GLU A 566 11.16 28.38 -28.43
CA GLU A 566 11.29 27.51 -29.60
C GLU A 566 10.53 28.03 -30.84
N ASP A 567 9.41 28.74 -30.68
CA ASP A 567 8.60 29.22 -31.80
C ASP A 567 8.08 30.65 -31.60
N ASP A 568 8.49 31.56 -32.49
CA ASP A 568 8.11 32.98 -32.47
C ASP A 568 6.59 33.20 -32.60
N GLY A 569 5.90 32.37 -33.39
CA GLY A 569 4.46 32.49 -33.60
C GLY A 569 3.67 32.05 -32.37
N VAL A 570 4.12 30.98 -31.70
CA VAL A 570 3.57 30.55 -30.41
C VAL A 570 3.80 31.63 -29.35
N ARG A 571 5.00 32.22 -29.27
CA ARG A 571 5.29 33.33 -28.35
C ARG A 571 4.34 34.50 -28.55
N ASP A 572 4.21 34.98 -29.79
CA ASP A 572 3.37 36.14 -30.08
C ASP A 572 1.88 35.86 -29.74
N HIS A 573 1.43 34.61 -29.92
CA HIS A 573 0.10 34.17 -29.51
C HIS A 573 -0.07 34.14 -27.98
N ILE A 574 0.92 33.65 -27.24
CA ILE A 574 0.92 33.66 -25.76
C ILE A 574 0.85 35.08 -25.22
N ILE A 575 1.68 35.99 -25.74
CA ILE A 575 1.68 37.41 -25.34
C ILE A 575 0.28 38.01 -25.57
N MET A 576 -0.34 37.71 -26.72
CA MET A 576 -1.69 38.16 -27.02
C MET A 576 -2.74 37.62 -26.02
N LEU A 577 -2.66 36.34 -25.64
CA LEU A 577 -3.60 35.72 -24.70
C LEU A 577 -3.45 36.27 -23.29
N LEU A 578 -2.22 36.40 -22.78
CA LEU A 578 -1.95 36.99 -21.47
C LEU A 578 -2.47 38.44 -21.39
N ALA A 579 -2.22 39.24 -22.43
CA ALA A 579 -2.68 40.63 -22.48
C ALA A 579 -4.21 40.78 -22.44
N ARG A 580 -4.98 39.79 -22.91
CA ARG A 580 -6.46 39.81 -22.82
C ARG A 580 -6.97 39.73 -21.38
N LYS A 581 -6.14 39.30 -20.43
CA LYS A 581 -6.47 39.14 -19.01
C LYS A 581 -5.63 40.03 -18.10
N ASP A 582 -5.06 41.11 -18.63
CA ASP A 582 -4.21 42.03 -17.89
C ASP A 582 -2.99 41.33 -17.23
N ARG A 583 -2.44 40.32 -17.92
CA ARG A 583 -1.21 39.59 -17.56
C ARG A 583 -0.12 39.81 -18.61
N SER A 584 1.14 39.58 -18.26
CA SER A 584 2.27 39.60 -19.21
C SER A 584 3.28 38.49 -18.94
N LEU A 585 4.36 38.43 -19.74
CA LEU A 585 5.44 37.45 -19.50
C LEU A 585 6.13 37.69 -18.16
N SER A 586 6.06 38.92 -17.61
CA SER A 586 6.51 39.21 -16.25
C SER A 586 5.81 38.35 -15.18
N ASP A 587 4.54 37.99 -15.36
CA ASP A 587 3.83 37.11 -14.42
C ASP A 587 4.36 35.67 -14.47
N VAL A 588 4.66 35.18 -15.67
CA VAL A 588 5.29 33.88 -15.92
C VAL A 588 6.70 33.86 -15.31
N ILE A 589 7.49 34.91 -15.57
CA ILE A 589 8.84 35.06 -15.02
C ILE A 589 8.83 35.03 -13.49
N ARG A 590 7.85 35.66 -12.84
CA ARG A 590 7.73 35.69 -11.38
C ARG A 590 7.53 34.28 -10.81
N VAL A 591 6.62 33.49 -11.39
CA VAL A 591 6.37 32.11 -10.97
C VAL A 591 7.61 31.24 -11.18
N LEU A 592 8.29 31.39 -12.33
CA LEU A 592 9.51 30.64 -12.63
C LEU A 592 10.69 31.02 -11.73
N ALA A 593 10.79 32.28 -11.33
CA ALA A 593 11.80 32.73 -10.37
C ALA A 593 11.54 32.12 -8.99
N GLU A 594 10.29 32.18 -8.49
CA GLU A 594 9.89 31.49 -7.26
C GLU A 594 10.17 29.98 -7.36
N TYR A 595 9.90 29.36 -8.51
CA TYR A 595 10.20 27.95 -8.71
C TYR A 595 11.70 27.64 -8.62
N ARG A 596 12.52 28.38 -9.37
CA ARG A 596 13.98 28.20 -9.40
C ARG A 596 14.60 28.37 -8.01
N ASP A 597 14.14 29.37 -7.26
CA ASP A 597 14.70 29.71 -5.96
C ASP A 597 14.37 28.65 -4.89
N ASN A 598 13.29 27.88 -5.07
CA ASN A 598 12.86 26.80 -4.17
C ASN A 598 13.29 25.38 -4.62
N ILE A 599 13.94 25.22 -5.79
CA ILE A 599 14.47 23.90 -6.20
C ILE A 599 15.66 23.55 -5.31
N GLY A 600 15.81 22.28 -4.91
CA GLY A 600 17.01 21.79 -4.22
C GLY A 600 17.07 22.00 -2.70
N ASP A 601 16.08 22.61 -2.05
CA ASP A 601 15.98 22.64 -0.58
C ASP A 601 15.58 21.28 0.03
N ALA A 602 15.25 20.29 -0.80
CA ALA A 602 14.84 18.94 -0.39
C ALA A 602 15.96 17.88 -0.42
N SER A 603 17.16 18.20 -0.90
CA SER A 603 18.20 17.21 -1.22
C SER A 603 19.60 17.57 -0.69
N GLU A 604 19.71 18.25 0.45
CA GLU A 604 20.96 18.29 1.21
C GLU A 604 21.20 16.95 1.94
N GLU A 605 21.35 15.87 1.19
CA GLU A 605 22.08 14.72 1.70
C GLU A 605 23.59 15.02 1.59
N PRO A 606 24.37 14.80 2.66
CA PRO A 606 25.79 15.09 2.65
C PRO A 606 26.48 14.21 1.60
N ALA A 607 27.04 14.86 0.57
CA ALA A 607 27.84 14.22 -0.45
C ALA A 607 28.90 13.30 0.18
N VAL A 608 28.71 11.98 0.05
CA VAL A 608 29.73 11.00 0.40
C VAL A 608 30.90 11.22 -0.56
N PRO A 609 32.13 11.47 -0.09
CA PRO A 609 33.26 11.73 -0.97
C PRO A 609 33.63 10.45 -1.71
N VAL A 610 33.21 10.34 -2.97
CA VAL A 610 33.64 9.28 -3.89
C VAL A 610 35.04 9.62 -4.39
N GLY A 611 35.94 8.63 -4.34
CA GLY A 611 37.37 8.79 -4.65
C GLY A 611 37.67 9.37 -6.03
N GLU A 612 38.82 10.06 -6.11
CA GLU A 612 39.33 10.77 -7.30
C GLU A 612 39.22 9.93 -8.59
N GLY A 613 38.27 10.29 -9.47
CA GLY A 613 38.19 9.76 -10.84
C GLY A 613 36.81 9.36 -11.37
N ALA A 614 35.74 9.42 -10.56
CA ALA A 614 34.37 9.26 -11.04
C ALA A 614 33.76 10.65 -11.37
N GLU A 615 33.20 10.81 -12.58
CA GLU A 615 32.33 11.95 -12.89
C GLU A 615 31.18 11.94 -11.86
N MET A 616 31.03 13.05 -11.11
CA MET A 616 29.91 13.15 -10.18
C MET A 616 28.60 13.07 -10.96
N PRO A 617 27.56 12.40 -10.44
CA PRO A 617 26.22 12.54 -10.99
C PRO A 617 25.91 14.04 -11.06
N VAL A 618 25.51 14.52 -12.23
CA VAL A 618 25.01 15.89 -12.37
C VAL A 618 23.78 15.96 -11.46
N ASP A 619 23.81 16.87 -10.49
CA ASP A 619 22.66 17.12 -9.65
C ASP A 619 21.52 17.64 -10.55
N GLU A 620 20.49 16.82 -10.74
CA GLU A 620 19.32 17.13 -11.58
C GLU A 620 18.64 18.44 -11.11
N GLY A 621 18.74 18.77 -9.81
CA GLY A 621 18.28 20.04 -9.26
C GLY A 621 19.08 21.24 -9.79
N THR A 622 20.40 21.11 -9.87
CA THR A 622 21.29 22.15 -10.43
C THR A 622 21.04 22.36 -11.93
N GLU A 623 20.93 21.29 -12.72
CA GLU A 623 20.62 21.40 -14.15
C GLU A 623 19.26 22.09 -14.38
N LYS A 624 18.24 21.71 -13.61
CA LYS A 624 16.92 22.33 -13.70
C LYS A 624 16.93 23.81 -13.32
N LYS A 625 17.72 24.21 -12.31
CA LYS A 625 17.94 25.61 -11.95
C LYS A 625 18.60 26.40 -13.09
N GLU A 626 19.59 25.83 -13.75
CA GLU A 626 20.26 26.45 -14.90
C GLU A 626 19.31 26.65 -16.07
N ILE A 627 18.52 25.63 -16.42
CA ILE A 627 17.51 25.72 -17.48
C ILE A 627 16.50 26.82 -17.17
N LEU A 628 15.97 26.84 -15.95
CA LEU A 628 15.04 27.90 -15.51
C LEU A 628 15.68 29.28 -15.61
N GLY A 629 16.95 29.43 -15.23
CA GLY A 629 17.71 30.66 -15.37
C GLY A 629 17.74 31.15 -16.81
N HIS A 630 18.10 30.28 -17.75
CA HIS A 630 18.15 30.61 -19.17
C HIS A 630 16.77 30.94 -19.77
N LEU A 631 15.74 30.19 -19.41
CA LEU A 631 14.37 30.47 -19.84
C LEU A 631 13.88 31.83 -19.33
N ILE A 632 14.15 32.16 -18.06
CA ILE A 632 13.81 33.47 -17.48
C ILE A 632 14.56 34.61 -18.19
N GLU A 633 15.85 34.44 -18.47
CA GLU A 633 16.64 35.44 -19.20
C GLU A 633 16.11 35.66 -20.62
N TYR A 634 15.74 34.58 -21.31
CA TYR A 634 15.12 34.66 -22.62
C TYR A 634 13.80 35.44 -22.56
N LEU A 635 12.88 35.07 -21.65
CA LEU A 635 11.58 35.75 -21.52
C LEU A 635 11.74 37.24 -21.22
N LYS A 636 12.71 37.63 -20.38
CA LYS A 636 13.02 39.05 -20.11
C LYS A 636 13.52 39.81 -21.33
N SER A 637 14.07 39.13 -22.32
CA SER A 637 14.56 39.76 -23.56
C SER A 637 13.45 40.02 -24.58
N VAL A 638 12.28 39.40 -24.40
CA VAL A 638 11.15 39.44 -25.34
C VAL A 638 9.85 40.02 -24.74
N ASP A 639 9.76 40.23 -23.42
CA ASP A 639 8.75 41.07 -22.74
C ASP A 639 9.02 42.56 -23.01
#